data_AF-A0A7C2VE44-F1
#
_entry.id   AF-A0A7C2VE44-F1
#
_cell.length_a   1.000
_cell.length_b   1.000
_cell.length_c   1.000
_cell.angle_alpha   90.00
_cell.angle_beta   90.00
_cell.angle_gamma   90.00
#
_symmetry.space_group_name_H-M   'P 1'
#
loop_
_entity.id
_entity.type
_entity.pdbx_description
1 polymer ?
#
loop_
_entity_poly.entity_id
_entity_poly.type
_entity_poly.pdbx_seq_one_letter_code
_entity_poly.pdbx_strand_id
1 'polypeptide(L)'
;MARAVGASPKRIGRDPVGQVGWRTARRQAAQPRPRRFGPRLPAPDRRALFICAVFVVLYAAVFSYLSVLQHLSFNTNAFDLGNFFQAVWNTAQGRPFEFTNWSGATTRLAAHFEPILLPVAVLVRLWPDPTTLLVVQTVVVASGALSAFGFAYRRFGNELAALTFAAAYLLAPELDAAVLAEFHPVAMASAFLMHALYFYSAGHKRGFLLSAVLAAATKEQVPVAVALLGLRAAVRPEWRRLGLGVAAGGILWFLLATFVIIPLNNPSGASPYLSRYDYLGGSPVEIVRAVLSRPEIVLQEAQNPVKAAYLLTLFRPVLFLPFVAPATLLPAVPDLVLNLLSTFEPMFRGGAHYSAVVIPFVVGAAIDGLDVLRRLAARVRPDLGLKVVNGCSALILVSTGHAYIFGVLLPLFDRLPVVTPHDRLAAEVLRVIPDDAAVSAGNSLNPHLAARRRLYLFPEVRDADYVAVDVSASPYPVDAGTQYWQLYALLNGGEWGVAAARDGYLVLVRGGRSREIPEEFFTFALAGPDERYEPVNAAFAPGVRLVGFRVEPGPVVWGPDPAVRLTTFWQADTPLRQDLRIVFRLTTADGRVLEDRPYQAATLWLPTSRWPTGTLIKVEDRLGFKEPEVRLKVFVGYQAGFGRPIDPYRVIANPDPDRFPVSDGTTVELTTLRRG
;
A
#
# COMPACT_ATOMS: atom_id res chain seq x y z
N MET A 1 -86.17 66.36 -19.31
CA MET A 1 -85.69 67.74 -19.47
C MET A 1 -85.55 68.36 -18.08
N ALA A 2 -84.44 69.09 -17.83
CA ALA A 2 -84.05 69.84 -16.61
C ALA A 2 -83.79 68.97 -15.34
N ARG A 3 -82.59 68.77 -14.77
CA ARG A 3 -81.46 69.65 -14.32
C ARG A 3 -81.88 70.74 -13.33
N ALA A 4 -81.50 70.60 -12.05
CA ALA A 4 -80.59 71.51 -11.29
C ALA A 4 -80.61 71.14 -9.77
N VAL A 5 -79.48 70.70 -9.18
CA VAL A 5 -78.47 71.47 -8.39
C VAL A 5 -78.99 71.84 -6.98
N GLY A 6 -78.31 71.62 -5.86
CA GLY A 6 -76.97 71.12 -5.53
C GLY A 6 -76.66 71.40 -4.05
N ALA A 7 -75.66 70.75 -3.47
CA ALA A 7 -74.97 71.20 -2.26
C ALA A 7 -73.53 70.63 -2.21
N SER A 8 -72.63 71.47 -1.71
CA SER A 8 -71.16 71.56 -1.91
C SER A 8 -70.28 70.50 -1.21
N PRO A 9 -68.96 70.43 -1.51
CA PRO A 9 -68.11 69.24 -1.35
C PRO A 9 -67.45 69.15 0.04
N LYS A 10 -67.21 67.92 0.51
CA LYS A 10 -66.27 67.65 1.60
C LYS A 10 -65.18 66.67 1.17
N ARG A 11 -63.99 67.00 1.65
CA ARG A 11 -62.65 66.53 1.31
C ARG A 11 -62.48 65.01 1.36
N ILE A 12 -61.64 64.54 0.44
CA ILE A 12 -61.01 63.22 0.42
C ILE A 12 -60.17 63.05 1.69
N GLY A 13 -60.54 62.10 2.54
CA GLY A 13 -59.71 61.55 3.62
C GLY A 13 -59.29 60.13 3.25
N ARG A 14 -57.99 59.91 3.08
CA ARG A 14 -57.40 58.57 3.01
C ARG A 14 -57.36 58.01 4.42
N ASP A 15 -58.11 56.94 4.68
CA ASP A 15 -58.01 56.23 5.95
C ASP A 15 -56.64 55.52 6.08
N PRO A 16 -56.00 55.58 7.26
CA PRO A 16 -54.67 55.04 7.48
C PRO A 16 -54.74 53.52 7.66
N VAL A 17 -54.07 52.81 6.76
CA VAL A 17 -53.71 51.39 6.94
C VAL A 17 -52.85 51.29 8.20
N GLY A 18 -53.39 50.58 9.20
CA GLY A 18 -52.74 50.33 10.47
C GLY A 18 -51.34 49.73 10.28
N GLN A 19 -50.35 50.42 10.86
CA GLN A 19 -48.98 49.96 11.00
C GLN A 19 -48.94 48.71 11.89
N VAL A 20 -49.04 47.53 11.29
CA VAL A 20 -48.56 46.30 11.95
C VAL A 20 -47.04 46.32 11.86
N GLY A 21 -46.41 46.58 13.01
CA GLY A 21 -44.97 46.75 13.15
C GLY A 21 -44.16 45.62 12.53
N TRP A 22 -43.30 46.01 11.59
CA TRP A 22 -42.21 45.23 10.98
C TRP A 22 -41.23 44.62 12.00
N ARG A 23 -41.33 45.00 13.29
CA ARG A 23 -40.53 44.48 14.41
C ARG A 23 -41.06 43.16 15.00
N THR A 24 -42.34 42.83 14.84
CA THR A 24 -42.92 41.59 15.40
C THR A 24 -42.80 40.40 14.44
N ALA A 25 -42.71 40.63 13.13
CA ALA A 25 -42.47 39.59 12.12
C ALA A 25 -41.03 39.02 12.15
N ARG A 26 -40.08 39.70 12.80
CA ARG A 26 -38.69 39.23 12.93
C ARG A 26 -38.44 38.26 14.10
N ARG A 27 -39.40 38.07 15.02
CA ARG A 27 -39.25 37.14 16.17
C ARG A 27 -39.94 35.78 15.99
N GLN A 28 -40.65 35.56 14.88
CA GLN A 28 -41.18 34.25 14.48
C GLN A 28 -40.55 33.69 13.19
N ALA A 29 -39.44 34.28 12.73
CA ALA A 29 -38.49 33.56 11.90
C ALA A 29 -37.81 32.50 12.79
N ALA A 30 -38.54 31.43 13.09
CA ALA A 30 -37.97 30.17 13.51
C ALA A 30 -36.78 29.93 12.57
N GLN A 31 -35.56 29.97 13.13
CA GLN A 31 -34.37 29.56 12.39
C GLN A 31 -34.75 28.28 11.67
N PRO A 32 -34.63 28.20 10.33
CA PRO A 32 -34.95 26.97 9.64
C PRO A 32 -34.00 25.92 10.21
N ARG A 33 -34.53 25.06 11.09
CA ARG A 33 -33.80 23.92 11.63
C ARG A 33 -33.28 23.19 10.40
N PRO A 34 -31.97 22.88 10.31
CA PRO A 34 -31.43 22.20 9.14
C PRO A 34 -32.27 20.94 8.92
N ARG A 35 -32.93 20.86 7.75
CA ARG A 35 -33.72 19.68 7.37
C ARG A 35 -32.77 18.48 7.43
N ARG A 36 -32.88 17.66 8.47
CA ARG A 36 -32.20 16.35 8.52
C ARG A 36 -32.59 15.60 7.25
N PHE A 37 -31.61 15.02 6.56
CA PHE A 37 -31.89 14.20 5.39
C PHE A 37 -32.65 12.96 5.82
N GLY A 38 -33.86 12.78 5.31
CA GLY A 38 -34.72 11.60 5.53
C GLY A 38 -35.70 11.72 6.71
N PRO A 39 -36.66 10.77 6.80
CA PRO A 39 -37.58 10.68 7.93
C PRO A 39 -36.81 10.49 9.25
N ARG A 40 -37.44 10.84 10.38
CA ARG A 40 -36.91 10.46 11.71
C ARG A 40 -37.03 8.94 11.84
N LEU A 41 -35.97 8.23 11.49
CA LEU A 41 -35.87 6.80 11.74
C LEU A 41 -35.66 6.55 13.24
N PRO A 42 -36.16 5.42 13.78
CA PRO A 42 -35.78 4.97 15.10
C PRO A 42 -34.25 4.73 15.16
N ALA A 43 -33.73 4.56 16.37
CA ALA A 43 -32.38 4.04 16.51
C ALA A 43 -32.31 2.63 15.89
N PRO A 44 -31.19 2.26 15.24
CA PRO A 44 -30.99 0.89 14.77
C PRO A 44 -31.13 -0.11 15.90
N ASP A 45 -31.55 -1.33 15.58
CA ASP A 45 -31.56 -2.44 16.54
C ASP A 45 -30.17 -2.59 17.19
N ARG A 46 -30.15 -2.78 18.52
CA ARG A 46 -28.91 -2.97 19.30
C ARG A 46 -28.10 -4.17 18.80
N ARG A 47 -28.75 -5.22 18.30
CA ARG A 47 -28.12 -6.40 17.70
C ARG A 47 -27.40 -6.03 16.41
N ALA A 48 -28.00 -5.22 15.54
CA ALA A 48 -27.35 -4.76 14.32
C ALA A 48 -26.14 -3.88 14.62
N LEU A 49 -26.23 -2.99 15.61
CA LEU A 49 -25.10 -2.20 16.08
C LEU A 49 -23.98 -3.08 16.65
N PHE A 50 -24.34 -4.10 17.44
CA PHE A 50 -23.39 -5.07 17.98
C PHE A 50 -22.70 -5.86 16.87
N ILE A 51 -23.42 -6.37 15.88
CA ILE A 51 -22.85 -7.09 14.72
C ILE A 51 -21.89 -6.17 13.95
N CYS A 52 -22.26 -4.91 13.70
CA CYS A 52 -21.39 -3.95 13.05
C CYS A 52 -20.12 -3.67 13.86
N ALA A 53 -20.24 -3.55 15.19
CA ALA A 53 -19.08 -3.41 16.07
C ALA A 53 -18.18 -4.66 16.04
N VAL A 54 -18.76 -5.86 16.00
CA VAL A 54 -18.01 -7.11 15.82
C VAL A 54 -17.26 -7.12 14.50
N PHE A 55 -17.88 -6.69 13.39
CA PHE A 55 -17.18 -6.58 12.09
C PHE A 55 -15.95 -5.66 12.18
N VAL A 56 -16.12 -4.48 12.79
CA VAL A 56 -15.04 -3.50 12.96
C VAL A 56 -13.92 -4.04 13.85
N VAL A 57 -14.25 -4.62 15.00
CA VAL A 57 -13.26 -5.14 15.95
C VAL A 57 -12.53 -6.35 15.36
N LEU A 58 -13.25 -7.26 14.72
CA LEU A 58 -12.66 -8.44 14.10
C LEU A 58 -11.70 -8.05 12.97
N TYR A 59 -12.12 -7.14 12.08
CA TYR A 59 -11.26 -6.62 11.02
C TYR A 59 -10.01 -5.97 11.61
N ALA A 60 -10.19 -5.06 12.58
CA ALA A 60 -9.09 -4.37 13.22
C ALA A 60 -8.09 -5.34 13.88
N ALA A 61 -8.59 -6.35 14.59
CA ALA A 61 -7.76 -7.35 15.24
C ALA A 61 -6.99 -8.22 14.24
N VAL A 62 -7.68 -8.76 13.23
CA VAL A 62 -7.08 -9.66 12.23
C VAL A 62 -6.01 -8.93 11.41
N PHE A 63 -6.32 -7.77 10.85
CA PHE A 63 -5.38 -7.06 9.98
C PHE A 63 -4.26 -6.36 10.76
N SER A 64 -4.50 -5.97 12.02
CA SER A 64 -3.40 -5.56 12.91
C SER A 64 -2.48 -6.74 13.21
N TYR A 65 -3.04 -7.92 13.50
CA TYR A 65 -2.23 -9.12 13.73
C TYR A 65 -1.40 -9.49 12.50
N LEU A 66 -2.00 -9.50 11.31
CA LEU A 66 -1.31 -9.85 10.06
C LEU A 66 -0.20 -8.84 9.70
N SER A 67 -0.47 -7.54 9.81
CA SER A 67 0.54 -6.51 9.53
C SER A 67 1.68 -6.53 10.56
N VAL A 68 1.38 -6.77 11.84
CA VAL A 68 2.40 -6.98 12.88
C VAL A 68 3.20 -8.25 12.60
N LEU A 69 2.55 -9.33 12.16
CA LEU A 69 3.23 -10.58 11.82
C LEU A 69 4.17 -10.39 10.61
N GLN A 70 3.76 -9.62 9.59
CA GLN A 70 4.65 -9.22 8.50
C GLN A 70 5.89 -8.51 9.03
N HIS A 71 5.72 -7.54 9.95
CA HIS A 71 6.84 -6.86 10.59
C HIS A 71 7.74 -7.82 11.35
N LEU A 72 7.20 -8.68 12.24
CA LEU A 72 7.98 -9.62 13.03
C LEU A 72 8.72 -10.69 12.20
N SER A 73 8.23 -10.96 10.98
CA SER A 73 8.87 -11.83 9.98
C SER A 73 9.83 -11.10 9.02
N PHE A 74 10.24 -9.86 9.36
CA PHE A 74 11.16 -9.03 8.57
C PHE A 74 10.68 -8.77 7.12
N ASN A 75 9.36 -8.81 6.91
CA ASN A 75 8.69 -8.54 5.64
C ASN A 75 8.13 -7.10 5.57
N THR A 76 8.80 -6.16 6.24
CA THR A 76 8.56 -4.70 6.14
C THR A 76 9.83 -4.00 5.69
N ASN A 77 9.71 -2.86 5.01
CA ASN A 77 10.80 -2.28 4.23
C ASN A 77 11.19 -0.86 4.65
N ALA A 78 12.39 -0.45 4.24
CA ALA A 78 12.96 0.84 4.57
C ALA A 78 12.16 2.02 4.03
N PHE A 79 11.73 2.00 2.76
CA PHE A 79 11.05 3.15 2.15
C PHE A 79 9.59 3.32 2.58
N ASP A 80 8.96 2.26 3.06
CA ASP A 80 7.60 2.29 3.60
C ASP A 80 7.67 2.42 5.13
N LEU A 81 7.55 1.33 5.90
CA LEU A 81 7.44 1.41 7.36
C LEU A 81 8.64 2.11 8.02
N GLY A 82 9.87 1.79 7.61
CA GLY A 82 11.08 2.31 8.27
C GLY A 82 11.21 3.83 8.15
N ASN A 83 11.02 4.35 6.95
CA ASN A 83 10.99 5.77 6.68
C ASN A 83 9.85 6.41 7.46
N PHE A 84 8.62 5.85 7.41
CA PHE A 84 7.42 6.41 8.08
C PHE A 84 7.63 6.52 9.57
N PHE A 85 8.09 5.44 10.18
CA PHE A 85 8.33 5.40 11.59
C PHE A 85 9.42 6.37 12.01
N GLN A 86 10.54 6.45 11.28
CA GLN A 86 11.62 7.38 11.62
C GLN A 86 11.13 8.84 11.66
N ALA A 87 10.35 9.27 10.67
CA ALA A 87 9.84 10.65 10.62
C ALA A 87 8.83 10.94 11.73
N VAL A 88 7.93 9.99 12.02
CA VAL A 88 6.95 10.13 13.11
C VAL A 88 7.65 10.12 14.47
N TRP A 89 8.62 9.24 14.67
CA TRP A 89 9.44 9.18 15.88
C TRP A 89 10.20 10.49 16.09
N ASN A 90 10.90 11.01 15.08
CA ASN A 90 11.60 12.29 15.17
C ASN A 90 10.64 13.45 15.48
N THR A 91 9.45 13.45 14.86
CA THR A 91 8.39 14.42 15.16
C THR A 91 7.97 14.36 16.63
N ALA A 92 7.81 13.15 17.18
CA ALA A 92 7.49 12.93 18.59
C ALA A 92 8.61 13.41 19.54
N GLN A 93 9.85 13.48 19.05
CA GLN A 93 11.01 14.04 19.76
C GLN A 93 11.24 15.54 19.51
N GLY A 94 10.30 16.25 18.88
CA GLY A 94 10.40 17.69 18.63
C GLY A 94 11.19 18.08 17.37
N ARG A 95 11.39 17.15 16.43
CA ARG A 95 12.01 17.37 15.11
C ARG A 95 10.99 17.07 14.00
N PRO A 96 10.10 18.02 13.66
CA PRO A 96 8.96 17.75 12.79
C PRO A 96 9.38 17.23 11.42
N PHE A 97 8.88 16.06 11.04
CA PHE A 97 9.08 15.39 9.76
C PHE A 97 10.55 15.06 9.40
N GLU A 98 11.50 15.19 10.32
CA GLU A 98 12.92 14.87 10.07
C GLU A 98 13.11 13.37 9.82
N PHE A 99 13.82 13.02 8.76
CA PHE A 99 14.19 11.64 8.44
C PHE A 99 15.48 11.63 7.62
N THR A 100 16.10 10.47 7.50
CA THR A 100 17.40 10.35 6.80
C THR A 100 17.45 9.18 5.81
N ASN A 101 16.32 8.52 5.59
CA ASN A 101 16.23 7.28 4.82
C ASN A 101 16.32 7.49 3.29
N TRP A 102 16.38 8.74 2.81
CA TRP A 102 16.46 9.06 1.39
C TRP A 102 17.63 10.00 1.12
N SER A 103 18.46 9.65 0.13
CA SER A 103 19.61 10.45 -0.22
C SER A 103 19.24 11.88 -0.66
N GLY A 104 19.95 12.88 -0.12
CA GLY A 104 19.70 14.30 -0.40
C GLY A 104 18.54 14.94 0.36
N ALA A 105 17.57 14.18 0.88
CA ALA A 105 16.43 14.71 1.60
C ALA A 105 16.59 14.58 3.13
N THR A 106 16.22 15.63 3.88
CA THR A 106 16.29 15.68 5.34
C THR A 106 14.91 15.74 6.01
N THR A 107 13.86 15.94 5.22
CA THR A 107 12.49 16.05 5.69
C THR A 107 11.53 15.30 4.79
N ARG A 108 10.53 14.67 5.39
CA ARG A 108 9.48 13.95 4.65
C ARG A 108 8.68 14.82 3.70
N LEU A 109 8.64 16.13 3.98
CA LEU A 109 8.01 17.13 3.13
C LEU A 109 8.60 17.16 1.72
N ALA A 110 9.82 16.62 1.52
CA ALA A 110 10.44 16.42 0.22
C ALA A 110 9.68 15.40 -0.66
N ALA A 111 9.05 14.38 -0.05
CA ALA A 111 8.35 13.33 -0.77
C ALA A 111 6.82 13.56 -0.78
N HIS A 112 6.25 13.83 0.39
CA HIS A 112 4.81 13.94 0.59
C HIS A 112 4.45 15.01 1.62
N PHE A 113 3.26 15.61 1.49
CA PHE A 113 2.71 16.51 2.50
C PHE A 113 1.60 15.80 3.28
N GLU A 114 1.96 15.24 4.44
CA GLU A 114 1.08 14.38 5.25
C GLU A 114 0.96 14.90 6.72
N PRO A 115 0.33 16.06 6.97
CA PRO A 115 0.21 16.61 8.33
C PRO A 115 -0.51 15.71 9.34
N ILE A 116 -1.25 14.68 8.89
CA ILE A 116 -1.86 13.68 9.77
C ILE A 116 -0.80 12.95 10.62
N LEU A 117 0.47 12.94 10.21
CA LEU A 117 1.56 12.37 11.01
C LEU A 117 1.79 13.12 12.34
N LEU A 118 1.38 14.39 12.47
CA LEU A 118 1.52 15.16 13.71
C LEU A 118 0.73 14.57 14.89
N PRO A 119 -0.61 14.34 14.79
CA PRO A 119 -1.33 13.64 15.85
C PRO A 119 -0.89 12.19 16.02
N VAL A 120 -0.46 11.51 14.94
CA VAL A 120 0.08 10.14 15.05
C VAL A 120 1.39 10.11 15.85
N ALA A 121 2.23 11.14 15.76
CA ALA A 121 3.45 11.27 16.56
C ALA A 121 3.17 11.33 18.06
N VAL A 122 2.03 11.88 18.47
CA VAL A 122 1.60 11.84 19.88
C VAL A 122 1.37 10.41 20.36
N LEU A 123 0.81 9.54 19.51
CA LEU A 123 0.62 8.12 19.83
C LEU A 123 1.96 7.37 19.87
N VAL A 124 2.86 7.63 18.93
CA VAL A 124 4.22 7.06 18.93
C VAL A 124 5.03 7.52 20.14
N ARG A 125 4.75 8.71 20.70
CA ARG A 125 5.39 9.15 21.96
C ARG A 125 5.01 8.25 23.15
N LEU A 126 3.79 7.71 23.16
CA LEU A 126 3.28 6.81 24.20
C LEU A 126 3.77 5.38 23.99
N TRP A 127 3.86 4.93 22.74
CA TRP A 127 4.33 3.60 22.36
C TRP A 127 5.30 3.71 21.16
N PRO A 128 6.61 3.84 21.43
CA PRO A 128 7.63 4.11 20.41
C PRO A 128 8.06 2.82 19.68
N ASP A 129 7.10 2.15 19.04
CA ASP A 129 7.31 0.94 18.25
C ASP A 129 6.67 1.07 16.85
N PRO A 130 7.31 0.60 15.77
CA PRO A 130 6.76 0.63 14.41
C PRO A 130 5.36 0.02 14.28
N THR A 131 5.05 -1.01 15.07
CA THR A 131 3.73 -1.66 15.07
C THR A 131 2.60 -0.71 15.48
N THR A 132 2.88 0.36 16.24
CA THR A 132 1.89 1.42 16.54
C THR A 132 1.28 1.99 15.27
N LEU A 133 2.09 2.24 14.25
CA LEU A 133 1.60 2.81 12.99
C LEU A 133 0.66 1.84 12.27
N LEU A 134 1.05 0.56 12.19
CA LEU A 134 0.27 -0.50 11.57
C LEU A 134 -1.10 -0.67 12.24
N VAL A 135 -1.12 -0.73 13.58
CA VAL A 135 -2.35 -0.89 14.38
C VAL A 135 -3.24 0.35 14.25
N VAL A 136 -2.68 1.56 14.40
CA VAL A 136 -3.45 2.81 14.34
C VAL A 136 -4.10 2.99 12.98
N GLN A 137 -3.35 2.78 11.89
CA GLN A 137 -3.89 2.83 10.53
C GLN A 137 -5.06 1.87 10.38
N THR A 138 -4.87 0.60 10.78
CA THR A 138 -5.87 -0.45 10.63
C THR A 138 -7.15 -0.14 11.40
N VAL A 139 -7.04 0.31 12.65
CA VAL A 139 -8.19 0.69 13.48
C VAL A 139 -8.95 1.86 12.87
N VAL A 140 -8.23 2.86 12.34
CA VAL A 140 -8.85 4.02 11.68
C VAL A 140 -9.57 3.59 10.41
N VAL A 141 -8.94 2.79 9.54
CA VAL A 141 -9.58 2.22 8.34
C VAL A 141 -10.86 1.46 8.74
N ALA A 142 -10.79 0.55 9.71
CA ALA A 142 -11.94 -0.24 10.17
C ALA A 142 -13.13 0.63 10.61
N SER A 143 -12.87 1.79 11.23
CA SER A 143 -13.90 2.72 11.68
C SER A 143 -14.76 3.31 10.56
N GLY A 144 -14.30 3.27 9.31
CA GLY A 144 -15.08 3.69 8.14
C GLY A 144 -16.38 2.89 7.97
N ALA A 145 -16.39 1.62 8.40
CA ALA A 145 -17.55 0.75 8.33
C ALA A 145 -18.72 1.25 9.19
N LEU A 146 -18.45 1.93 10.32
CA LEU A 146 -19.48 2.55 11.15
C LEU A 146 -20.24 3.63 10.39
N SER A 147 -19.53 4.39 9.55
CA SER A 147 -20.14 5.42 8.71
C SER A 147 -20.82 4.84 7.48
N ALA A 148 -20.32 3.73 6.93
CA ALA A 148 -21.02 2.98 5.88
C ALA A 148 -22.36 2.42 6.39
N PHE A 149 -22.34 1.77 7.56
CA PHE A 149 -23.55 1.33 8.28
C PHE A 149 -24.51 2.48 8.50
N GLY A 150 -24.02 3.56 9.12
CA GLY A 150 -24.84 4.72 9.46
C GLY A 150 -25.43 5.40 8.23
N PHE A 151 -24.67 5.50 7.14
CA PHE A 151 -25.13 6.14 5.91
C PHE A 151 -26.23 5.30 5.24
N ALA A 152 -26.01 3.99 5.09
CA ALA A 152 -27.02 3.07 4.56
C ALA A 152 -28.28 3.02 5.44
N TYR A 153 -28.14 2.92 6.77
CA TYR A 153 -29.29 2.91 7.67
C TYR A 153 -30.11 4.20 7.56
N ARG A 154 -29.47 5.37 7.53
CA ARG A 154 -30.16 6.65 7.33
C ARG A 154 -30.90 6.73 6.00
N ARG A 155 -30.42 6.01 4.99
CA ARG A 155 -31.02 6.00 3.65
C ARG A 155 -32.23 5.08 3.56
N PHE A 156 -32.15 3.92 4.19
CA PHE A 156 -33.11 2.83 3.98
C PHE A 156 -33.97 2.49 5.20
N GLY A 157 -33.55 2.82 6.42
CA GLY A 157 -34.15 2.34 7.66
C GLY A 157 -34.13 0.81 7.76
N ASN A 158 -33.10 0.18 7.20
CA ASN A 158 -32.99 -1.26 7.01
C ASN A 158 -31.62 -1.74 7.50
N GLU A 159 -31.63 -2.61 8.51
CA GLU A 159 -30.44 -3.12 9.19
C GLU A 159 -29.63 -4.06 8.29
N LEU A 160 -30.29 -4.88 7.46
CA LEU A 160 -29.61 -5.76 6.51
C LEU A 160 -28.75 -4.94 5.54
N ALA A 161 -29.34 -3.93 4.90
CA ALA A 161 -28.61 -3.04 4.00
C ALA A 161 -27.48 -2.30 4.72
N ALA A 162 -27.72 -1.86 5.97
CA ALA A 162 -26.70 -1.21 6.78
C ALA A 162 -25.50 -2.13 7.07
N LEU A 163 -25.75 -3.37 7.49
CA LEU A 163 -24.72 -4.38 7.70
C LEU A 163 -24.03 -4.77 6.40
N THR A 164 -24.77 -4.88 5.30
CA THR A 164 -24.21 -5.19 3.97
C THR A 164 -23.21 -4.14 3.53
N PHE A 165 -23.50 -2.85 3.65
CA PHE A 165 -22.55 -1.80 3.23
C PHE A 165 -21.39 -1.64 4.21
N ALA A 166 -21.57 -1.95 5.50
CA ALA A 166 -20.46 -2.05 6.44
C ALA A 166 -19.50 -3.19 6.06
N ALA A 167 -20.06 -4.37 5.74
CA ALA A 167 -19.28 -5.52 5.27
C ALA A 167 -18.63 -5.24 3.92
N ALA A 168 -19.34 -4.65 2.95
CA ALA A 168 -18.79 -4.31 1.63
C ALA A 168 -17.63 -3.30 1.70
N TYR A 169 -17.64 -2.40 2.69
CA TYR A 169 -16.50 -1.51 2.94
C TYR A 169 -15.30 -2.29 3.50
N LEU A 170 -15.49 -3.10 4.55
CA LEU A 170 -14.38 -3.85 5.18
C LEU A 170 -13.84 -4.97 4.30
N LEU A 171 -14.67 -5.60 3.48
CA LEU A 171 -14.30 -6.69 2.59
C LEU A 171 -13.94 -6.21 1.19
N ALA A 172 -13.59 -4.92 1.04
CA ALA A 172 -13.01 -4.40 -0.19
C ALA A 172 -11.54 -4.84 -0.26
N PRO A 173 -11.15 -5.70 -1.22
CA PRO A 173 -9.77 -6.23 -1.31
C PRO A 173 -8.69 -5.14 -1.32
N GLU A 174 -9.02 -3.98 -1.89
CA GLU A 174 -8.09 -2.86 -1.98
C GLU A 174 -7.82 -2.17 -0.64
N LEU A 175 -8.74 -2.24 0.33
CA LEU A 175 -8.47 -1.75 1.69
C LEU A 175 -7.57 -2.72 2.46
N ASP A 176 -7.78 -4.02 2.28
CA ASP A 176 -6.92 -5.05 2.88
C ASP A 176 -5.50 -4.93 2.34
N ALA A 177 -5.37 -4.77 1.03
CA ALA A 177 -4.09 -4.52 0.39
C ALA A 177 -3.47 -3.20 0.87
N ALA A 178 -4.26 -2.15 1.10
CA ALA A 178 -3.75 -0.89 1.66
C ALA A 178 -3.21 -1.05 3.09
N VAL A 179 -3.87 -1.89 3.91
CA VAL A 179 -3.47 -2.13 5.31
C VAL A 179 -2.29 -3.10 5.42
N LEU A 180 -2.19 -4.07 4.51
CA LEU A 180 -1.09 -5.05 4.47
C LEU A 180 0.12 -4.57 3.64
N ALA A 181 -0.01 -3.44 2.92
CA ALA A 181 1.11 -2.76 2.28
C ALA A 181 1.82 -1.83 3.30
N GLU A 182 2.11 -2.33 4.50
CA GLU A 182 2.77 -1.56 5.57
C GLU A 182 1.96 -0.32 6.00
N PHE A 183 2.63 0.82 6.24
CA PHE A 183 1.98 2.05 6.67
C PHE A 183 2.01 3.12 5.58
N HIS A 184 0.83 3.60 5.20
CA HIS A 184 0.62 4.76 4.34
C HIS A 184 -0.54 5.58 4.87
N PRO A 185 -0.32 6.83 5.32
CA PRO A 185 -1.38 7.65 5.90
C PRO A 185 -2.62 7.82 5.01
N VAL A 186 -2.45 7.79 3.68
CA VAL A 186 -3.56 7.81 2.70
C VAL A 186 -4.55 6.65 2.87
N ALA A 187 -4.17 5.51 3.43
CA ALA A 187 -5.09 4.43 3.76
C ALA A 187 -6.20 4.91 4.73
N MET A 188 -5.84 5.74 5.71
CA MET A 188 -6.76 6.35 6.67
C MET A 188 -7.77 7.31 6.02
N ALA A 189 -7.46 7.84 4.83
CA ALA A 189 -8.38 8.68 4.07
C ALA A 189 -9.68 7.94 3.75
N SER A 190 -9.62 6.62 3.55
CA SER A 190 -10.80 5.79 3.28
C SER A 190 -11.88 5.98 4.36
N ALA A 191 -11.49 5.91 5.64
CA ALA A 191 -12.39 6.09 6.76
C ALA A 191 -12.85 7.54 6.91
N PHE A 192 -11.93 8.50 6.84
CA PHE A 192 -12.27 9.91 7.01
C PHE A 192 -13.21 10.42 5.89
N LEU A 193 -13.01 10.00 4.65
CA LEU A 193 -13.91 10.33 3.55
C LEU A 193 -15.27 9.64 3.71
N MET A 194 -15.31 8.39 4.22
CA MET A 194 -16.56 7.72 4.54
C MET A 194 -17.32 8.42 5.67
N HIS A 195 -16.60 8.88 6.70
CA HIS A 195 -17.15 9.71 7.77
C HIS A 195 -17.68 11.04 7.24
N ALA A 196 -16.96 11.69 6.32
CA ALA A 196 -17.40 12.93 5.68
C ALA A 196 -18.70 12.72 4.89
N LEU A 197 -18.80 11.64 4.11
CA LEU A 197 -20.04 11.27 3.40
C LEU A 197 -21.19 11.03 4.38
N TYR A 198 -20.96 10.28 5.46
CA TYR A 198 -21.94 10.04 6.50
C TYR A 198 -22.41 11.36 7.15
N PHE A 199 -21.50 12.22 7.61
CA PHE A 199 -21.86 13.47 8.27
C PHE A 199 -22.53 14.47 7.33
N TYR A 200 -22.13 14.51 6.06
CA TYR A 200 -22.84 15.25 5.03
C TYR A 200 -24.28 14.73 4.89
N SER A 201 -24.47 13.41 4.82
CA SER A 201 -25.80 12.79 4.80
C SER A 201 -26.59 12.96 6.10
N ALA A 202 -25.92 13.22 7.23
CA ALA A 202 -26.54 13.43 8.53
C ALA A 202 -26.93 14.90 8.78
N GLY A 203 -26.48 15.82 7.92
CA GLY A 203 -26.67 17.24 8.14
C GLY A 203 -25.66 17.85 9.14
N HIS A 204 -24.62 17.10 9.53
CA HIS A 204 -23.74 17.44 10.65
C HIS A 204 -22.46 18.16 10.18
N LYS A 205 -22.58 19.48 9.97
CA LYS A 205 -21.53 20.34 9.38
C LYS A 205 -20.16 20.26 10.05
N ARG A 206 -20.11 20.20 11.39
CA ARG A 206 -18.85 20.12 12.15
C ARG A 206 -18.12 18.80 11.92
N GLY A 207 -18.86 17.70 11.95
CA GLY A 207 -18.33 16.36 11.68
C GLY A 207 -17.83 16.26 10.23
N PHE A 208 -18.61 16.78 9.28
CA PHE A 208 -18.20 16.86 7.88
C PHE A 208 -16.88 17.63 7.71
N LEU A 209 -16.76 18.82 8.31
CA LEU A 209 -15.55 19.63 8.19
C LEU A 209 -14.33 18.95 8.84
N LEU A 210 -14.50 18.39 10.04
CA LEU A 210 -13.42 17.67 10.72
C LEU A 210 -12.94 16.48 9.88
N SER A 211 -13.85 15.64 9.40
CA SER A 211 -13.52 14.49 8.56
C SER A 211 -12.88 14.90 7.23
N ALA A 212 -13.35 15.99 6.62
CA ALA A 212 -12.75 16.53 5.39
C ALA A 212 -11.31 17.03 5.60
N VAL A 213 -11.04 17.72 6.72
CA VAL A 213 -9.69 18.17 7.08
C VAL A 213 -8.77 17.00 7.40
N LEU A 214 -9.24 16.02 8.17
CA LEU A 214 -8.47 14.81 8.48
C LEU A 214 -8.14 14.02 7.22
N ALA A 215 -9.08 13.87 6.29
CA ALA A 215 -8.83 13.27 4.98
C ALA A 215 -7.80 14.08 4.16
N ALA A 216 -7.97 15.40 4.05
CA ALA A 216 -7.02 16.25 3.33
C ALA A 216 -5.59 16.17 3.91
N ALA A 217 -5.45 15.95 5.21
CA ALA A 217 -4.17 15.84 5.89
C ALA A 217 -3.42 14.53 5.65
N THR A 218 -4.03 13.53 5.00
CA THR A 218 -3.39 12.23 4.79
C THR A 218 -2.44 12.17 3.61
N LYS A 219 -2.60 13.03 2.61
CA LYS A 219 -1.72 13.11 1.43
C LYS A 219 -2.06 14.31 0.57
N GLU A 220 -1.10 14.84 -0.17
CA GLU A 220 -1.23 16.06 -0.97
C GLU A 220 -2.34 16.05 -2.03
N GLN A 221 -2.68 14.88 -2.60
CA GLN A 221 -3.71 14.78 -3.66
C GLN A 221 -5.15 14.58 -3.12
N VAL A 222 -5.31 14.03 -1.92
CA VAL A 222 -6.63 13.83 -1.27
C VAL A 222 -7.47 15.12 -1.16
N PRO A 223 -6.89 16.31 -0.90
CA PRO A 223 -7.61 17.59 -0.94
C PRO A 223 -8.42 17.84 -2.22
N VAL A 224 -8.05 17.27 -3.37
CA VAL A 224 -8.82 17.40 -4.62
C VAL A 224 -10.16 16.65 -4.51
N ALA A 225 -10.16 15.42 -3.99
CA ALA A 225 -11.38 14.67 -3.71
C ALA A 225 -12.25 15.39 -2.67
N VAL A 226 -11.63 15.93 -1.62
CA VAL A 226 -12.31 16.77 -0.60
C VAL A 226 -12.94 18.01 -1.25
N ALA A 227 -12.26 18.64 -2.19
CA ALA A 227 -12.78 19.82 -2.87
C ALA A 227 -14.02 19.51 -3.70
N LEU A 228 -14.02 18.40 -4.45
CA LEU A 228 -15.17 17.92 -5.21
C LEU A 228 -16.34 17.53 -4.30
N LEU A 229 -16.07 16.92 -3.14
CA LEU A 229 -17.08 16.67 -2.12
C LEU A 229 -17.66 17.99 -1.55
N GLY A 230 -16.82 19.01 -1.38
CA GLY A 230 -17.22 20.37 -1.01
C GLY A 230 -18.13 21.02 -2.05
N LEU A 231 -17.80 20.91 -3.35
CA LEU A 231 -18.65 21.39 -4.44
C LEU A 231 -19.99 20.67 -4.48
N ARG A 232 -19.99 19.34 -4.29
CA ARG A 232 -21.23 18.56 -4.15
C ARG A 232 -22.08 19.08 -2.99
N ALA A 233 -21.47 19.38 -1.85
CA ALA A 233 -22.19 19.98 -0.73
C ALA A 233 -22.73 21.38 -1.06
N ALA A 234 -21.98 22.17 -1.84
CA ALA A 234 -22.32 23.55 -2.16
C ALA A 234 -23.59 23.72 -3.02
N VAL A 235 -24.00 22.67 -3.73
CA VAL A 235 -25.25 22.64 -4.51
C VAL A 235 -26.47 22.89 -3.61
N ARG A 236 -26.38 22.58 -2.32
CA ARG A 236 -27.46 22.83 -1.35
C ARG A 236 -27.34 24.25 -0.77
N PRO A 237 -28.39 25.09 -0.85
CA PRO A 237 -28.32 26.48 -0.38
C PRO A 237 -27.82 26.62 1.06
N GLU A 238 -28.25 25.73 1.97
CA GLU A 238 -27.88 25.75 3.38
C GLU A 238 -26.44 25.26 3.65
N TRP A 239 -25.79 24.64 2.67
CA TRP A 239 -24.40 24.19 2.70
C TRP A 239 -23.47 25.04 1.82
N ARG A 240 -24.02 25.88 0.93
CA ARG A 240 -23.28 26.63 -0.11
C ARG A 240 -21.99 27.27 0.38
N ARG A 241 -22.04 28.05 1.46
CA ARG A 241 -20.85 28.73 2.00
C ARG A 241 -19.79 27.75 2.53
N LEU A 242 -20.22 26.74 3.28
CA LEU A 242 -19.32 25.72 3.82
C LEU A 242 -18.71 24.88 2.70
N GLY A 243 -19.53 24.42 1.75
CA GLY A 243 -19.10 23.62 0.61
C GLY A 243 -18.11 24.36 -0.28
N LEU A 244 -18.39 25.62 -0.62
CA LEU A 244 -17.44 26.45 -1.38
C LEU A 244 -16.15 26.73 -0.60
N GLY A 245 -16.24 26.93 0.72
CA GLY A 245 -15.06 27.09 1.58
C GLY A 245 -14.18 25.84 1.61
N VAL A 246 -14.79 24.66 1.74
CA VAL A 246 -14.10 23.36 1.68
C VAL A 246 -13.50 23.11 0.29
N ALA A 247 -14.22 23.47 -0.77
CA ALA A 247 -13.72 23.39 -2.14
C ALA A 247 -12.48 24.29 -2.35
N ALA A 248 -12.59 25.57 -2.02
CA ALA A 248 -11.48 26.51 -2.15
C ALA A 248 -10.28 26.11 -1.26
N GLY A 249 -10.54 25.68 -0.03
CA GLY A 249 -9.50 25.21 0.89
C GLY A 249 -8.78 23.95 0.39
N GLY A 250 -9.52 22.97 -0.15
CA GLY A 250 -8.94 21.76 -0.72
C GLY A 250 -8.07 22.04 -1.95
N ILE A 251 -8.54 22.91 -2.86
CA ILE A 251 -7.74 23.33 -4.02
C ILE A 251 -6.49 24.09 -3.58
N LEU A 252 -6.62 25.06 -2.67
CA LEU A 252 -5.47 25.82 -2.16
C LEU A 252 -4.45 24.89 -1.49
N TRP A 253 -4.90 23.93 -0.69
CA TRP A 253 -4.04 22.94 -0.05
C TRP A 253 -3.28 22.11 -1.08
N PHE A 254 -3.96 21.55 -2.07
CA PHE A 254 -3.33 20.78 -3.15
C PHE A 254 -2.27 21.61 -3.89
N LEU A 255 -2.59 22.85 -4.24
CA LEU A 255 -1.67 23.74 -4.95
C LEU A 255 -0.44 24.06 -4.11
N LEU A 256 -0.61 24.41 -2.83
CA LEU A 256 0.50 24.69 -1.92
C LEU A 256 1.37 23.45 -1.70
N ALA A 257 0.76 22.29 -1.46
CA ALA A 257 1.48 21.05 -1.24
C ALA A 257 2.34 20.67 -2.46
N THR A 258 1.73 20.67 -3.65
CA THR A 258 2.34 20.16 -4.89
C THR A 258 3.34 21.12 -5.50
N PHE A 259 3.06 22.42 -5.49
CA PHE A 259 3.86 23.42 -6.22
C PHE A 259 4.75 24.28 -5.32
N VAL A 260 4.60 24.20 -4.00
CA VAL A 260 5.38 25.00 -3.05
C VAL A 260 6.09 24.10 -2.04
N ILE A 261 5.35 23.38 -1.20
CA ILE A 261 5.92 22.63 -0.07
C ILE A 261 6.85 21.52 -0.56
N ILE A 262 6.38 20.63 -1.44
CA ILE A 262 7.22 19.54 -1.95
C ILE A 262 8.45 20.08 -2.70
N PRO A 263 8.31 20.95 -3.72
CA PRO A 263 9.47 21.48 -4.46
C PRO A 263 10.51 22.20 -3.60
N LEU A 264 10.10 22.96 -2.58
CA LEU A 264 11.05 23.67 -1.69
C LEU A 264 11.90 22.73 -0.83
N ASN A 265 11.40 21.51 -0.57
CA ASN A 265 12.06 20.54 0.30
C ASN A 265 12.71 19.38 -0.49
N ASN A 266 12.34 19.20 -1.75
CA ASN A 266 12.80 18.11 -2.58
C ASN A 266 14.14 18.44 -3.25
N PRO A 267 15.17 17.56 -3.19
CA PRO A 267 16.47 17.80 -3.81
C PRO A 267 16.44 18.06 -5.32
N SER A 268 15.48 17.48 -6.05
CA SER A 268 15.33 17.69 -7.49
C SER A 268 14.44 18.88 -7.86
N GLY A 269 13.80 19.53 -6.88
CA GLY A 269 12.82 20.58 -7.09
C GLY A 269 11.49 20.11 -7.69
N ALA A 270 11.27 18.80 -7.86
CA ALA A 270 10.06 18.23 -8.45
C ALA A 270 9.57 17.00 -7.68
N SER A 271 8.30 16.63 -7.87
CA SER A 271 7.75 15.40 -7.27
C SER A 271 8.50 14.15 -7.77
N PRO A 272 8.92 13.24 -6.89
CA PRO A 272 9.66 12.03 -7.29
C PRO A 272 8.77 11.02 -8.04
N TYR A 273 7.45 11.24 -8.08
CA TYR A 273 6.48 10.35 -8.70
C TYR A 273 6.03 10.78 -10.10
N LEU A 274 6.59 11.89 -10.63
CA LEU A 274 6.25 12.41 -11.95
C LEU A 274 6.57 11.40 -13.07
N SER A 275 7.63 10.61 -12.90
CA SER A 275 8.10 9.59 -13.85
C SER A 275 7.05 8.53 -14.21
N ARG A 276 6.02 8.37 -13.37
CA ARG A 276 4.89 7.48 -13.60
C ARG A 276 3.99 7.94 -14.75
N TYR A 277 4.19 9.16 -15.25
CA TYR A 277 3.36 9.83 -16.23
C TYR A 277 4.17 10.49 -17.36
N ASP A 278 5.46 10.14 -17.53
CA ASP A 278 6.37 10.83 -18.47
C ASP A 278 5.85 10.88 -19.92
N TYR A 279 5.08 9.87 -20.34
CA TYR A 279 4.47 9.83 -21.68
C TYR A 279 3.38 10.91 -21.91
N LEU A 280 2.92 11.56 -20.84
CA LEU A 280 1.93 12.64 -20.87
C LEU A 280 2.56 14.04 -20.76
N GLY A 281 3.81 14.15 -20.33
CA GLY A 281 4.54 15.42 -20.20
C GLY A 281 5.56 15.42 -19.06
N GLY A 282 6.47 16.38 -19.07
CA GLY A 282 7.56 16.53 -18.09
C GLY A 282 7.21 17.41 -16.89
N SER A 283 5.96 17.86 -16.76
CA SER A 283 5.49 18.63 -15.59
C SER A 283 4.01 18.33 -15.27
N PRO A 284 3.56 18.57 -14.01
CA PRO A 284 2.14 18.41 -13.66
C PRO A 284 1.18 19.22 -14.55
N VAL A 285 1.59 20.42 -14.98
CA VAL A 285 0.79 21.28 -15.85
C VAL A 285 0.67 20.71 -17.25
N GLU A 286 1.76 20.15 -17.79
CA GLU A 286 1.74 19.48 -19.09
C GLU A 286 0.89 18.21 -19.08
N ILE A 287 0.99 17.40 -18.02
CA ILE A 287 0.16 16.20 -17.85
C ILE A 287 -1.32 16.58 -17.84
N VAL A 288 -1.71 17.58 -17.04
CA VAL A 288 -3.10 18.06 -17.00
C VAL A 288 -3.53 18.57 -18.38
N ARG A 289 -2.70 19.35 -19.06
CA ARG A 289 -2.99 19.83 -20.42
C ARG A 289 -3.17 18.65 -21.39
N ALA A 290 -2.30 17.66 -21.34
CA ALA A 290 -2.35 16.48 -22.20
C ALA A 290 -3.65 15.69 -22.00
N VAL A 291 -4.06 15.47 -20.75
CA VAL A 291 -5.30 14.77 -20.41
C VAL A 291 -6.54 15.56 -20.87
N LEU A 292 -6.54 16.88 -20.71
CA LEU A 292 -7.65 17.73 -21.15
C LEU A 292 -7.72 17.88 -22.67
N SER A 293 -6.58 17.88 -23.36
CA SER A 293 -6.50 17.96 -24.82
C SER A 293 -6.77 16.62 -25.52
N ARG A 294 -6.59 15.49 -24.81
CA ARG A 294 -6.74 14.12 -25.33
C ARG A 294 -7.50 13.24 -24.34
N PRO A 295 -8.79 13.54 -24.05
CA PRO A 295 -9.57 12.78 -23.07
C PRO A 295 -9.75 11.30 -23.44
N GLU A 296 -9.59 10.95 -24.72
CA GLU A 296 -9.63 9.58 -25.23
C GLU A 296 -8.56 8.67 -24.61
N ILE A 297 -7.44 9.23 -24.11
CA ILE A 297 -6.38 8.44 -23.46
C ILE A 297 -6.92 7.74 -22.21
N VAL A 298 -7.78 8.39 -21.44
CA VAL A 298 -8.36 7.76 -20.23
C VAL A 298 -9.22 6.56 -20.61
N LEU A 299 -9.95 6.65 -21.73
CA LEU A 299 -10.76 5.54 -22.23
C LEU A 299 -9.89 4.41 -22.79
N GLN A 300 -8.82 4.73 -23.50
CA GLN A 300 -7.84 3.75 -23.99
C GLN A 300 -7.19 2.99 -22.84
N GLU A 301 -6.77 3.69 -21.79
CA GLU A 301 -6.22 3.07 -20.58
C GLU A 301 -7.26 2.24 -19.83
N ALA A 302 -8.52 2.68 -19.77
CA ALA A 302 -9.61 1.89 -19.19
C ALA A 302 -9.92 0.61 -20.00
N GLN A 303 -9.59 0.58 -21.29
CA GLN A 303 -9.72 -0.58 -22.17
C GLN A 303 -8.52 -1.54 -22.10
N ASN A 304 -7.41 -1.13 -21.48
CA ASN A 304 -6.30 -2.05 -21.21
C ASN A 304 -6.81 -3.21 -20.32
N PRO A 305 -6.59 -4.48 -20.67
CA PRO A 305 -7.16 -5.62 -19.94
C PRO A 305 -6.86 -5.64 -18.43
N VAL A 306 -5.66 -5.21 -18.03
CA VAL A 306 -5.24 -5.19 -16.62
C VAL A 306 -5.99 -4.08 -15.87
N LYS A 307 -6.08 -2.89 -16.47
CA LYS A 307 -6.78 -1.74 -15.89
C LYS A 307 -8.30 -1.94 -15.88
N ALA A 308 -8.86 -2.59 -16.91
CA ALA A 308 -10.24 -3.02 -16.96
C ALA A 308 -10.56 -4.02 -15.84
N ALA A 309 -9.69 -5.02 -15.62
CA ALA A 309 -9.83 -5.96 -14.51
C ALA A 309 -9.84 -5.23 -13.15
N TYR A 310 -8.98 -4.23 -12.97
CA TYR A 310 -8.98 -3.36 -11.79
C TYR A 310 -10.28 -2.56 -11.62
N LEU A 311 -10.85 -2.00 -12.68
CA LEU A 311 -12.17 -1.36 -12.59
C LEU A 311 -13.26 -2.37 -12.17
N LEU A 312 -13.17 -3.62 -12.64
CA LEU A 312 -14.07 -4.68 -12.20
C LEU A 312 -13.90 -5.00 -10.71
N THR A 313 -12.68 -5.01 -10.15
CA THR A 313 -12.47 -5.24 -8.71
C THR A 313 -13.15 -4.16 -7.87
N LEU A 314 -13.08 -2.90 -8.30
CA LEU A 314 -13.70 -1.78 -7.59
C LEU A 314 -15.23 -1.81 -7.63
N PHE A 315 -15.83 -2.03 -8.81
CA PHE A 315 -17.26 -1.76 -9.02
C PHE A 315 -18.17 -2.99 -8.97
N ARG A 316 -17.67 -4.18 -9.32
CA ARG A 316 -18.45 -5.43 -9.33
C ARG A 316 -18.97 -5.85 -7.95
N PRO A 317 -18.20 -5.74 -6.84
CA PRO A 317 -18.68 -6.14 -5.51
C PRO A 317 -19.98 -5.44 -5.10
N VAL A 318 -20.13 -4.18 -5.53
CA VAL A 318 -21.31 -3.34 -5.27
C VAL A 318 -22.25 -3.23 -6.49
N LEU A 319 -22.23 -4.23 -7.38
CA LEU A 319 -23.15 -4.40 -8.51
C LEU A 319 -23.21 -3.21 -9.49
N PHE A 320 -22.11 -2.47 -9.65
CA PHE A 320 -22.05 -1.28 -10.51
C PHE A 320 -23.08 -0.17 -10.15
N LEU A 321 -23.69 -0.24 -8.96
CA LEU A 321 -24.59 0.78 -8.43
C LEU A 321 -23.97 2.20 -8.37
N PRO A 322 -22.64 2.37 -8.18
CA PRO A 322 -22.02 3.71 -8.20
C PRO A 322 -22.32 4.54 -9.45
N PHE A 323 -22.48 3.89 -10.61
CA PHE A 323 -22.76 4.58 -11.87
C PHE A 323 -24.18 5.17 -11.94
N VAL A 324 -25.10 4.73 -11.07
CA VAL A 324 -26.46 5.30 -10.95
C VAL A 324 -26.45 6.62 -10.17
N ALA A 325 -25.41 6.86 -9.36
CA ALA A 325 -25.26 8.07 -8.55
C ALA A 325 -23.93 8.80 -8.82
N PRO A 326 -23.71 9.30 -10.06
CA PRO A 326 -22.42 9.87 -10.47
C PRO A 326 -22.00 11.08 -9.64
N ALA A 327 -22.95 11.85 -9.09
CA ALA A 327 -22.62 12.97 -8.20
C ALA A 327 -21.93 12.55 -6.90
N THR A 328 -22.18 11.33 -6.41
CA THR A 328 -21.50 10.76 -5.23
C THR A 328 -20.16 10.14 -5.58
N LEU A 329 -20.04 9.61 -6.79
CA LEU A 329 -18.82 9.01 -7.31
C LEU A 329 -17.80 10.05 -7.78
N LEU A 330 -18.26 11.23 -8.21
CA LEU A 330 -17.43 12.31 -8.77
C LEU A 330 -16.15 12.61 -7.98
N PRO A 331 -16.15 12.69 -6.64
CA PRO A 331 -14.94 12.93 -5.86
C PRO A 331 -13.84 11.86 -6.00
N ALA A 332 -14.17 10.63 -6.41
CA ALA A 332 -13.15 9.58 -6.67
C ALA A 332 -12.49 9.69 -8.04
N VAL A 333 -13.06 10.47 -8.97
CA VAL A 333 -12.57 10.55 -10.35
C VAL A 333 -11.11 10.96 -10.45
N PRO A 334 -10.59 11.96 -9.70
CA PRO A 334 -9.18 12.33 -9.78
C PRO A 334 -8.23 11.16 -9.48
N ASP A 335 -8.38 10.48 -8.34
CA ASP A 335 -7.54 9.33 -7.98
C ASP A 335 -7.74 8.14 -8.94
N LEU A 336 -8.97 7.91 -9.42
CA LEU A 336 -9.23 6.86 -10.41
C LEU A 336 -8.47 7.13 -11.73
N VAL A 337 -8.49 8.39 -12.20
CA VAL A 337 -7.76 8.80 -13.40
C VAL A 337 -6.26 8.72 -13.17
N LEU A 338 -5.75 9.15 -12.01
CA LEU A 338 -4.33 9.03 -11.67
C LEU A 338 -3.86 7.58 -11.66
N ASN A 339 -4.69 6.67 -11.13
CA ASN A 339 -4.40 5.24 -11.13
C ASN A 339 -4.38 4.68 -12.56
N LEU A 340 -5.40 5.00 -13.36
CA LEU A 340 -5.51 4.55 -14.75
C LEU A 340 -4.41 5.10 -15.66
N LEU A 341 -3.95 6.32 -15.47
CA LEU A 341 -2.91 6.92 -16.31
C LEU A 341 -1.49 6.55 -15.89
N SER A 342 -1.32 5.85 -14.77
CA SER A 342 0.01 5.49 -14.28
C SER A 342 0.65 4.41 -15.16
N THR A 343 1.96 4.52 -15.35
CA THR A 343 2.81 3.41 -15.81
C THR A 343 3.27 2.51 -14.65
N PHE A 344 3.01 2.91 -13.41
CA PHE A 344 3.36 2.15 -12.21
C PHE A 344 2.24 1.17 -11.87
N GLU A 345 2.46 -0.10 -12.23
CA GLU A 345 1.50 -1.20 -12.11
C GLU A 345 0.76 -1.32 -10.76
N PRO A 346 1.40 -1.12 -9.59
CA PRO A 346 0.69 -1.14 -8.31
C PRO A 346 -0.48 -0.15 -8.18
N MET A 347 -0.48 0.95 -8.94
CA MET A 347 -1.58 1.94 -8.88
C MET A 347 -2.88 1.43 -9.48
N PHE A 348 -2.82 0.48 -10.42
CA PHE A 348 -3.98 -0.01 -11.16
C PHE A 348 -4.13 -1.53 -11.11
N ARG A 349 -3.53 -2.20 -10.11
CA ARG A 349 -3.78 -3.63 -9.82
C ARG A 349 -4.58 -3.89 -8.55
N GLY A 350 -4.83 -2.86 -7.73
CA GLY A 350 -5.59 -2.97 -6.48
C GLY A 350 -4.82 -3.63 -5.31
N GLY A 351 -3.59 -4.11 -5.53
CA GLY A 351 -2.75 -4.77 -4.52
C GLY A 351 -1.91 -3.83 -3.64
N ALA A 352 -2.28 -2.56 -3.52
CA ALA A 352 -1.57 -1.57 -2.69
C ALA A 352 -2.52 -0.44 -2.27
N HIS A 353 -2.01 0.56 -1.52
CA HIS A 353 -2.81 1.64 -0.93
C HIS A 353 -3.48 2.63 -1.90
N TYR A 354 -3.23 2.54 -3.21
CA TYR A 354 -3.64 3.55 -4.20
C TYR A 354 -5.15 3.70 -4.40
N SER A 355 -5.95 2.69 -4.03
CA SER A 355 -7.41 2.76 -4.14
C SER A 355 -8.10 3.27 -2.88
N ALA A 356 -7.38 3.53 -1.79
CA ALA A 356 -7.98 3.87 -0.50
C ALA A 356 -8.90 5.10 -0.55
N VAL A 357 -8.58 6.08 -1.40
CA VAL A 357 -9.39 7.29 -1.63
C VAL A 357 -10.66 6.99 -2.44
N VAL A 358 -10.63 5.97 -3.29
CA VAL A 358 -11.71 5.61 -4.23
C VAL A 358 -12.83 4.84 -3.53
N ILE A 359 -12.48 3.86 -2.70
CA ILE A 359 -13.42 2.95 -2.02
C ILE A 359 -14.57 3.65 -1.27
N PRO A 360 -14.37 4.68 -0.43
CA PRO A 360 -15.48 5.32 0.29
C PRO A 360 -16.51 5.94 -0.65
N PHE A 361 -16.10 6.47 -1.80
CA PHE A 361 -17.02 7.03 -2.78
C PHE A 361 -17.70 5.94 -3.62
N VAL A 362 -17.03 4.82 -3.90
CA VAL A 362 -17.66 3.63 -4.48
C VAL A 362 -18.78 3.13 -3.57
N VAL A 363 -18.49 2.90 -2.29
CA VAL A 363 -19.50 2.44 -1.31
C VAL A 363 -20.62 3.47 -1.13
N GLY A 364 -20.28 4.75 -0.96
CA GLY A 364 -21.27 5.82 -0.80
C GLY A 364 -22.15 6.02 -2.05
N ALA A 365 -21.58 5.88 -3.25
CA ALA A 365 -22.33 6.00 -4.49
C ALA A 365 -23.19 4.76 -4.74
N ALA A 366 -22.77 3.57 -4.31
CA ALA A 366 -23.61 2.39 -4.33
C ALA A 366 -24.83 2.53 -3.41
N ILE A 367 -24.68 3.12 -2.21
CA ILE A 367 -25.80 3.45 -1.32
C ILE A 367 -26.78 4.42 -2.00
N ASP A 368 -26.28 5.52 -2.57
CA ASP A 368 -27.13 6.49 -3.26
C ASP A 368 -27.77 5.91 -4.53
N GLY A 369 -27.05 5.07 -5.28
CA GLY A 369 -27.54 4.39 -6.48
C GLY A 369 -28.66 3.39 -6.18
N LEU A 370 -28.51 2.59 -5.11
CA LEU A 370 -29.57 1.70 -4.64
C LEU A 370 -30.81 2.48 -4.19
N ASP A 371 -30.65 3.66 -3.60
CA ASP A 371 -31.79 4.50 -3.25
C ASP A 371 -32.55 5.04 -4.47
N VAL A 372 -31.85 5.34 -5.58
CA VAL A 372 -32.52 5.67 -6.84
C VAL A 372 -33.38 4.49 -7.31
N LEU A 373 -32.82 3.28 -7.35
CA LEU A 373 -33.57 2.08 -7.76
C LEU A 373 -34.75 1.79 -6.82
N ARG A 374 -34.55 1.90 -5.51
CA ARG A 374 -35.60 1.76 -4.49
C ARG A 374 -36.76 2.72 -4.75
N ARG A 375 -36.46 4.01 -5.00
CA ARG A 375 -37.49 5.03 -5.26
C ARG A 375 -38.22 4.77 -6.57
N LEU A 376 -37.53 4.34 -7.63
CA LEU A 376 -38.15 3.97 -8.90
C LEU A 376 -39.08 2.77 -8.74
N ALA A 377 -38.64 1.72 -8.03
CA ALA A 377 -39.47 0.55 -7.74
C ALA A 377 -40.69 0.90 -6.87
N ALA A 378 -40.51 1.74 -5.86
CA ALA A 378 -41.58 2.19 -4.98
C ALA A 378 -42.65 3.03 -5.69
N ARG A 379 -42.32 3.70 -6.81
CA ARG A 379 -43.30 4.38 -7.66
C ARG A 379 -44.23 3.40 -8.38
N VAL A 380 -43.74 2.20 -8.69
CA VAL A 380 -44.53 1.14 -9.32
C VAL A 380 -45.40 0.44 -8.28
N ARG A 381 -44.77 -0.08 -7.21
CA ARG A 381 -45.48 -0.58 -6.02
C ARG A 381 -44.68 -0.30 -4.75
N PRO A 382 -45.28 0.22 -3.67
CA PRO A 382 -44.56 0.58 -2.45
C PRO A 382 -43.75 -0.57 -1.84
N ASP A 383 -44.24 -1.81 -1.89
CA ASP A 383 -43.57 -3.00 -1.35
C ASP A 383 -42.33 -3.42 -2.15
N LEU A 384 -42.29 -3.10 -3.45
CA LEU A 384 -41.14 -3.40 -4.31
C LEU A 384 -39.88 -2.64 -3.88
N GLY A 385 -40.02 -1.43 -3.31
CA GLY A 385 -38.87 -0.67 -2.83
C GLY A 385 -38.05 -1.45 -1.79
N LEU A 386 -38.72 -2.03 -0.78
CA LEU A 386 -38.06 -2.85 0.24
C LEU A 386 -37.48 -4.14 -0.34
N LYS A 387 -38.20 -4.80 -1.26
CA LYS A 387 -37.73 -6.01 -1.95
C LYS A 387 -36.46 -5.74 -2.76
N VAL A 388 -36.38 -4.61 -3.46
CA VAL A 388 -35.17 -4.19 -4.19
C VAL A 388 -34.00 -3.97 -3.24
N VAL A 389 -34.21 -3.27 -2.12
CA VAL A 389 -33.15 -3.05 -1.12
C VAL A 389 -32.63 -4.38 -0.58
N ASN A 390 -33.51 -5.29 -0.15
CA ASN A 390 -33.11 -6.59 0.39
C ASN A 390 -32.45 -7.48 -0.67
N GLY A 391 -33.00 -7.54 -1.88
CA GLY A 391 -32.46 -8.33 -2.99
C GLY A 391 -31.08 -7.85 -3.43
N CYS A 392 -30.90 -6.54 -3.63
CA CYS A 392 -29.58 -5.98 -3.92
C CYS A 392 -28.61 -6.17 -2.75
N SER A 393 -29.05 -6.05 -1.50
CA SER A 393 -28.19 -6.29 -0.33
C SER A 393 -27.68 -7.73 -0.28
N ALA A 394 -28.55 -8.71 -0.56
CA ALA A 394 -28.15 -10.11 -0.66
C ALA A 394 -27.16 -10.34 -1.82
N LEU A 395 -27.42 -9.77 -3.00
CA LEU A 395 -26.52 -9.88 -4.15
C LEU A 395 -25.17 -9.20 -3.91
N ILE A 396 -25.12 -8.06 -3.21
CA ILE A 396 -23.88 -7.39 -2.82
C ILE A 396 -23.09 -8.28 -1.85
N LEU A 397 -23.74 -8.89 -0.86
CA LEU A 397 -23.07 -9.82 0.05
C LEU A 397 -22.46 -11.02 -0.68
N VAL A 398 -23.19 -11.61 -1.63
CA VAL A 398 -22.69 -12.73 -2.45
C VAL A 398 -21.54 -12.27 -3.35
N SER A 399 -21.68 -11.13 -4.04
CA SER A 399 -20.66 -10.60 -4.95
C SER A 399 -19.38 -10.21 -4.19
N THR A 400 -19.53 -9.51 -3.07
CA THR A 400 -18.41 -9.12 -2.18
C THR A 400 -17.78 -10.36 -1.57
N GLY A 401 -18.56 -11.30 -1.03
CA GLY A 401 -18.05 -12.54 -0.46
C GLY A 401 -17.27 -13.38 -1.49
N HIS A 402 -17.79 -13.50 -2.71
CA HIS A 402 -17.07 -14.15 -3.81
C HIS A 402 -15.75 -13.41 -4.12
N ALA A 403 -15.79 -12.09 -4.32
CA ALA A 403 -14.59 -11.30 -4.60
C ALA A 403 -13.55 -11.46 -3.48
N TYR A 404 -13.99 -11.51 -2.23
CA TYR A 404 -13.14 -11.64 -1.06
C TYR A 404 -12.54 -13.04 -0.92
N ILE A 405 -13.32 -14.10 -1.11
CA ILE A 405 -12.84 -15.49 -0.98
C ILE A 405 -11.73 -15.75 -2.01
N PHE A 406 -12.01 -15.46 -3.28
CA PHE A 406 -11.08 -15.78 -4.37
C PHE A 406 -9.97 -14.73 -4.54
N GLY A 407 -10.26 -13.48 -4.19
CA GLY A 407 -9.32 -12.37 -4.35
C GLY A 407 -8.57 -11.99 -3.07
N VAL A 408 -8.85 -12.58 -1.91
CA VAL A 408 -8.12 -12.28 -0.66
C VAL A 408 -7.85 -13.54 0.15
N LEU A 409 -8.89 -14.26 0.58
CA LEU A 409 -8.72 -15.35 1.55
C LEU A 409 -7.88 -16.51 1.00
N LEU A 410 -8.21 -17.02 -0.20
CA LEU A 410 -7.46 -18.14 -0.78
C LEU A 410 -5.97 -17.80 -1.02
N PRO A 411 -5.61 -16.67 -1.66
CA PRO A 411 -4.21 -16.26 -1.77
C PRO A 411 -3.50 -16.04 -0.44
N LEU A 412 -4.22 -15.58 0.59
CA LEU A 412 -3.63 -15.30 1.90
C LEU A 412 -3.23 -16.58 2.63
N PHE A 413 -3.99 -17.68 2.51
CA PHE A 413 -3.69 -18.95 3.19
C PHE A 413 -2.30 -19.50 2.84
N ASP A 414 -1.90 -19.40 1.57
CA ASP A 414 -0.60 -19.90 1.11
C ASP A 414 0.56 -18.92 1.35
N ARG A 415 0.26 -17.70 1.82
CA ARG A 415 1.23 -16.59 1.93
C ARG A 415 1.27 -15.96 3.32
N LEU A 416 0.75 -16.65 4.33
CA LEU A 416 0.81 -16.15 5.71
C LEU A 416 2.28 -15.97 6.12
N PRO A 417 2.66 -14.79 6.64
CA PRO A 417 4.03 -14.59 7.11
C PRO A 417 4.32 -15.52 8.28
N VAL A 418 5.51 -16.11 8.30
CA VAL A 418 5.98 -17.01 9.36
C VAL A 418 7.23 -16.42 9.97
N VAL A 419 7.25 -16.31 11.30
CA VAL A 419 8.46 -15.94 12.05
C VAL A 419 9.35 -17.16 12.17
N THR A 420 10.47 -17.14 11.45
CA THR A 420 11.45 -18.22 11.37
C THR A 420 12.43 -18.19 12.56
N PRO A 421 13.21 -19.26 12.79
CA PRO A 421 14.31 -19.23 13.75
C PRO A 421 15.33 -18.11 13.47
N HIS A 422 15.63 -17.86 12.19
CA HIS A 422 16.50 -16.77 11.73
C HIS A 422 15.97 -15.41 12.21
N ASP A 423 14.68 -15.11 11.98
CA ASP A 423 14.06 -13.84 12.41
C ASP A 423 14.17 -13.61 13.93
N ARG A 424 14.10 -14.67 14.73
CA ARG A 424 14.22 -14.57 16.19
C ARG A 424 15.63 -14.21 16.65
N LEU A 425 16.66 -14.55 15.86
CA LEU A 425 18.05 -14.22 16.15
C LEU A 425 18.34 -12.72 15.97
N ALA A 426 17.62 -12.04 15.09
CA ALA A 426 17.84 -10.61 14.82
C ALA A 426 17.81 -9.77 16.10
N ALA A 427 16.86 -10.02 17.02
CA ALA A 427 16.76 -9.29 18.27
C ALA A 427 17.98 -9.50 19.19
N GLU A 428 18.68 -10.62 19.09
CA GLU A 428 19.92 -10.87 19.83
C GLU A 428 21.10 -10.16 19.17
N VAL A 429 21.24 -10.30 17.84
CA VAL A 429 22.36 -9.73 17.08
C VAL A 429 22.34 -8.20 17.09
N LEU A 430 21.16 -7.58 17.03
CA LEU A 430 21.00 -6.13 16.97
C LEU A 430 21.20 -5.42 18.32
N ARG A 431 21.24 -6.14 19.45
CA ARG A 431 21.45 -5.54 20.80
C ARG A 431 22.79 -4.86 20.99
N VAL A 432 23.78 -5.18 20.15
CA VAL A 432 25.10 -4.52 20.20
C VAL A 432 25.06 -3.07 19.74
N ILE A 433 23.97 -2.64 19.13
CA ILE A 433 23.75 -1.29 18.62
C ILE A 433 23.07 -0.45 19.71
N PRO A 434 23.70 0.64 20.21
CA PRO A 434 23.06 1.57 21.13
C PRO A 434 21.82 2.24 20.52
N ASP A 435 20.83 2.54 21.34
CA ASP A 435 19.54 3.13 20.90
C ASP A 435 19.69 4.49 20.21
N ASP A 436 20.71 5.28 20.60
CA ASP A 436 20.98 6.62 20.09
C ASP A 436 22.00 6.67 18.94
N ALA A 437 22.61 5.54 18.59
CA ALA A 437 23.62 5.46 17.55
C ALA A 437 23.04 5.76 16.16
N ALA A 438 23.82 6.42 15.29
CA ALA A 438 23.47 6.57 13.89
C ALA A 438 23.74 5.25 13.16
N VAL A 439 22.78 4.78 12.34
CA VAL A 439 22.91 3.46 11.71
C VAL A 439 22.58 3.51 10.23
N SER A 440 23.32 2.74 9.44
CA SER A 440 22.98 2.38 8.07
C SER A 440 22.49 0.93 8.06
N ALA A 441 21.21 0.72 7.82
CA ALA A 441 20.59 -0.60 7.90
C ALA A 441 20.15 -1.12 6.53
N GLY A 442 20.27 -2.43 6.32
CA GLY A 442 19.67 -3.12 5.17
C GLY A 442 18.14 -3.00 5.16
N ASN A 443 17.53 -3.18 3.99
CA ASN A 443 16.12 -2.84 3.75
C ASN A 443 15.13 -3.48 4.75
N SER A 444 15.26 -4.78 5.05
CA SER A 444 14.38 -5.50 5.98
C SER A 444 14.65 -5.19 7.45
N LEU A 445 15.89 -4.85 7.82
CA LEU A 445 16.27 -4.49 9.19
C LEU A 445 15.90 -3.05 9.55
N ASN A 446 15.79 -2.19 8.54
CA ASN A 446 15.60 -0.76 8.71
C ASN A 446 14.36 -0.40 9.58
N PRO A 447 13.16 -0.98 9.36
CA PRO A 447 12.01 -0.70 10.21
C PRO A 447 12.21 -1.06 11.68
N HIS A 448 12.96 -2.13 11.97
CA HIS A 448 13.25 -2.59 13.34
C HIS A 448 14.24 -1.68 14.09
N LEU A 449 14.93 -0.81 13.36
CA LEU A 449 15.93 0.11 13.88
C LEU A 449 15.48 1.57 13.76
N ALA A 450 14.21 1.83 13.39
CA ALA A 450 13.72 3.17 13.04
C ALA A 450 13.41 4.09 14.23
N ALA A 451 13.45 3.59 15.46
CA ALA A 451 13.29 4.37 16.70
C ALA A 451 14.53 5.23 17.04
N ARG A 452 15.11 5.91 16.06
CA ARG A 452 16.34 6.73 16.21
C ARG A 452 16.38 7.90 15.26
N ARG A 453 17.24 8.88 15.59
CA ARG A 453 17.31 10.14 14.85
C ARG A 453 17.84 9.96 13.44
N ARG A 454 18.97 9.27 13.31
CA ARG A 454 19.67 9.02 12.04
C ARG A 454 19.66 7.52 11.74
N LEU A 455 18.95 7.19 10.67
CA LEU A 455 18.84 5.86 10.10
C LEU A 455 18.89 5.98 8.57
N TYR A 456 19.88 5.37 7.97
CA TYR A 456 20.10 5.36 6.53
C TYR A 456 19.73 3.99 5.95
N LEU A 457 19.38 3.97 4.67
CA LEU A 457 19.24 2.74 3.91
C LEU A 457 20.61 2.35 3.34
N PHE A 458 21.15 1.22 3.79
CA PHE A 458 22.38 0.68 3.23
C PHE A 458 22.19 0.49 1.71
N PRO A 459 23.15 0.94 0.87
CA PRO A 459 24.56 1.19 1.18
C PRO A 459 24.96 2.60 1.57
N GLU A 460 24.01 3.49 1.83
CA GLU A 460 24.34 4.84 2.27
C GLU A 460 24.81 4.85 3.74
N VAL A 461 26.12 4.96 3.97
CA VAL A 461 26.71 4.90 5.32
C VAL A 461 26.81 6.28 6.00
N ARG A 462 27.26 7.31 5.29
CA ARG A 462 27.46 8.69 5.80
C ARG A 462 28.21 8.71 7.15
N ASP A 463 27.62 9.35 8.15
CA ASP A 463 28.10 9.50 9.52
C ASP A 463 27.56 8.41 10.46
N ALA A 464 27.09 7.28 9.93
CA ALA A 464 26.67 6.15 10.75
C ALA A 464 27.82 5.63 11.61
N ASP A 465 27.48 5.26 12.84
CA ASP A 465 28.35 4.59 13.81
C ASP A 465 28.31 3.07 13.59
N TYR A 466 27.17 2.54 13.13
CA TYR A 466 26.97 1.11 12.83
C TYR A 466 26.41 0.87 11.43
N VAL A 467 26.79 -0.24 10.83
CA VAL A 467 26.13 -0.81 9.64
C VAL A 467 25.50 -2.14 10.04
N ALA A 468 24.22 -2.36 9.75
CA ALA A 468 23.52 -3.60 10.10
C ALA A 468 22.80 -4.16 8.88
N VAL A 469 23.17 -5.36 8.43
CA VAL A 469 22.59 -5.99 7.26
C VAL A 469 22.27 -7.45 7.55
N ASP A 470 21.23 -7.95 6.90
CA ASP A 470 20.99 -9.38 6.73
C ASP A 470 21.31 -9.70 5.28
N VAL A 471 22.39 -10.44 5.06
CA VAL A 471 22.84 -10.78 3.71
C VAL A 471 21.98 -11.87 3.07
N SER A 472 21.17 -12.58 3.86
CA SER A 472 20.23 -13.60 3.39
C SER A 472 18.87 -13.00 2.95
N ALA A 473 18.57 -11.78 3.38
CA ALA A 473 17.39 -11.02 2.96
C ALA A 473 17.60 -10.23 1.66
N SER A 474 16.58 -9.46 1.26
CA SER A 474 16.65 -8.64 0.05
C SER A 474 17.77 -7.60 0.16
N PRO A 475 18.71 -7.55 -0.79
CA PRO A 475 19.80 -6.56 -0.82
C PRO A 475 19.35 -5.19 -1.34
N TYR A 476 18.06 -4.98 -1.61
CA TYR A 476 17.50 -3.72 -2.10
C TYR A 476 18.04 -2.52 -1.31
N PRO A 477 18.42 -1.40 -1.97
CA PRO A 477 18.17 -1.05 -3.37
C PRO A 477 19.24 -1.55 -4.35
N VAL A 478 20.20 -2.36 -3.89
CA VAL A 478 21.27 -2.91 -4.73
C VAL A 478 21.10 -4.43 -4.91
N ASP A 479 21.95 -5.03 -5.74
CA ASP A 479 22.05 -6.50 -5.84
C ASP A 479 22.99 -7.07 -4.76
N ALA A 480 22.93 -8.39 -4.54
CA ALA A 480 23.74 -9.07 -3.53
C ALA A 480 25.25 -8.94 -3.76
N GLY A 481 25.68 -8.89 -5.03
CA GLY A 481 27.08 -8.69 -5.39
C GLY A 481 27.57 -7.29 -5.00
N THR A 482 26.81 -6.25 -5.35
CA THR A 482 27.11 -4.88 -4.93
C THR A 482 27.11 -4.73 -3.41
N GLN A 483 26.12 -5.29 -2.72
CA GLN A 483 26.05 -5.28 -1.25
C GLN A 483 27.28 -5.93 -0.62
N TYR A 484 27.67 -7.12 -1.11
CA TYR A 484 28.87 -7.84 -0.67
C TYR A 484 30.13 -6.98 -0.81
N TRP A 485 30.36 -6.39 -1.99
CA TRP A 485 31.56 -5.59 -2.22
C TRP A 485 31.62 -4.34 -1.36
N GLN A 486 30.48 -3.70 -1.10
CA GLN A 486 30.43 -2.53 -0.22
C GLN A 486 30.77 -2.92 1.23
N LEU A 487 30.21 -4.01 1.74
CA LEU A 487 30.54 -4.52 3.09
C LEU A 487 32.00 -4.95 3.18
N TYR A 488 32.51 -5.64 2.16
CA TYR A 488 33.90 -6.07 2.07
C TYR A 488 34.85 -4.86 2.02
N ALA A 489 34.50 -3.80 1.29
CA ALA A 489 35.27 -2.57 1.23
C ALA A 489 35.32 -1.86 2.60
N LEU A 490 34.21 -1.84 3.35
CA LEU A 490 34.18 -1.28 4.71
C LEU A 490 35.13 -2.04 5.65
N LEU A 491 35.05 -3.37 5.66
CA LEU A 491 35.90 -4.23 6.49
C LEU A 491 37.40 -4.10 6.16
N ASN A 492 37.75 -3.99 4.87
CA ASN A 492 39.14 -3.89 4.43
C ASN A 492 39.70 -2.47 4.45
N GLY A 493 38.84 -1.44 4.46
CA GLY A 493 39.26 -0.04 4.53
C GLY A 493 39.85 0.37 5.89
N GLY A 494 39.69 -0.47 6.91
CA GLY A 494 40.34 -0.33 8.22
C GLY A 494 39.66 0.60 9.22
N GLU A 495 38.61 1.31 8.81
CA GLU A 495 37.76 2.12 9.69
C GLU A 495 36.66 1.32 10.40
N TRP A 496 36.34 0.12 9.91
CA TRP A 496 35.22 -0.68 10.41
C TRP A 496 35.69 -2.04 10.92
N GLY A 497 34.99 -2.53 11.95
CA GLY A 497 35.15 -3.89 12.45
C GLY A 497 33.81 -4.57 12.71
N VAL A 498 33.83 -5.89 12.88
CA VAL A 498 32.66 -6.72 13.20
C VAL A 498 32.30 -6.55 14.67
N ALA A 499 31.08 -6.07 14.94
CA ALA A 499 30.51 -5.97 16.28
C ALA A 499 29.71 -7.24 16.65
N ALA A 500 28.97 -7.79 15.68
CA ALA A 500 28.28 -9.05 15.78
C ALA A 500 28.09 -9.65 14.38
N ALA A 501 28.19 -10.97 14.25
CA ALA A 501 27.82 -11.66 13.03
C ALA A 501 27.36 -13.08 13.36
N ARG A 502 26.17 -13.46 12.87
CA ARG A 502 25.57 -14.77 13.09
C ARG A 502 24.48 -15.00 12.06
N ASP A 503 24.45 -16.19 11.47
CA ASP A 503 23.40 -16.65 10.57
C ASP A 503 23.02 -15.64 9.48
N GLY A 504 24.00 -15.04 8.79
CA GLY A 504 23.76 -14.04 7.74
C GLY A 504 23.51 -12.61 8.23
N TYR A 505 23.25 -12.38 9.52
CA TYR A 505 23.29 -11.04 10.08
C TYR A 505 24.74 -10.58 10.26
N LEU A 506 25.04 -9.37 9.80
CA LEU A 506 26.33 -8.72 9.96
C LEU A 506 26.12 -7.30 10.49
N VAL A 507 26.70 -7.04 11.66
CA VAL A 507 26.75 -5.71 12.28
C VAL A 507 28.19 -5.25 12.34
N LEU A 508 28.48 -4.15 11.64
CA LEU A 508 29.77 -3.46 11.69
C LEU A 508 29.69 -2.25 12.61
N VAL A 509 30.79 -1.93 13.28
CA VAL A 509 30.97 -0.74 14.10
C VAL A 509 32.19 0.06 13.63
N ARG A 510 32.03 1.38 13.55
CA ARG A 510 33.13 2.30 13.22
C ARG A 510 34.17 2.31 14.35
N GLY A 511 35.44 2.22 14.00
CA GLY A 511 36.55 2.06 14.94
C GLY A 511 36.67 0.66 15.55
N GLY A 512 35.89 -0.32 15.07
CA GLY A 512 35.96 -1.71 15.52
C GLY A 512 37.33 -2.36 15.27
N ARG A 513 37.80 -3.17 16.21
CA ARG A 513 39.14 -3.79 16.15
C ARG A 513 39.17 -5.13 15.43
N SER A 514 38.13 -5.95 15.61
CA SER A 514 38.04 -7.25 14.95
C SER A 514 37.51 -7.08 13.54
N ARG A 515 38.14 -7.73 12.56
CA ARG A 515 37.63 -7.84 11.18
C ARG A 515 37.25 -9.28 10.83
N GLU A 516 37.41 -10.17 11.79
CA GLU A 516 37.12 -11.58 11.63
C GLU A 516 35.62 -11.82 11.68
N ILE A 517 35.10 -12.53 10.69
CA ILE A 517 33.72 -12.97 10.64
C ILE A 517 33.68 -14.39 11.23
N PRO A 518 33.02 -14.62 12.38
CA PRO A 518 32.95 -15.93 13.02
C PRO A 518 32.23 -16.96 12.15
N GLU A 519 32.55 -18.25 12.33
CA GLU A 519 31.94 -19.36 11.58
C GLU A 519 30.41 -19.39 11.69
N GLU A 520 29.86 -18.95 12.83
CA GLU A 520 28.42 -18.84 13.06
C GLU A 520 27.71 -17.92 12.05
N PHE A 521 28.42 -16.98 11.42
CA PHE A 521 27.83 -16.13 10.39
C PHE A 521 27.40 -16.94 9.16
N PHE A 522 28.16 -17.98 8.78
CA PHE A 522 27.93 -18.70 7.52
C PHE A 522 26.78 -19.72 7.58
N THR A 523 26.14 -19.91 8.74
CA THR A 523 25.08 -20.91 8.93
C THR A 523 23.85 -20.68 8.06
N PHE A 524 23.59 -19.45 7.60
CA PHE A 524 22.47 -19.15 6.70
C PHE A 524 22.56 -19.90 5.37
N ALA A 525 23.80 -20.23 4.95
CA ALA A 525 24.09 -20.97 3.73
C ALA A 525 24.06 -22.50 3.94
N LEU A 526 23.93 -22.99 5.17
CA LEU A 526 23.88 -24.42 5.46
C LEU A 526 22.43 -24.89 5.47
N ALA A 527 22.16 -26.04 4.85
CA ALA A 527 20.85 -26.66 4.91
C ALA A 527 20.65 -27.38 6.24
N GLY A 528 19.49 -27.18 6.88
CA GLY A 528 19.09 -27.92 8.08
C GLY A 528 18.65 -29.36 7.79
N PRO A 529 18.55 -30.22 8.82
CA PRO A 529 18.18 -31.63 8.66
C PRO A 529 16.74 -31.84 8.16
N ASP A 530 15.86 -30.85 8.39
CA ASP A 530 14.43 -30.92 8.04
C ASP A 530 14.10 -30.19 6.71
N GLU A 531 15.12 -29.77 5.96
CA GLU A 531 14.93 -29.07 4.69
C GLU A 531 14.22 -29.97 3.66
N ARG A 532 13.18 -29.44 3.04
CA ARG A 532 12.39 -30.14 2.01
C ARG A 532 12.71 -29.57 0.64
N TYR A 533 12.95 -30.47 -0.32
CA TYR A 533 13.25 -30.10 -1.69
C TYR A 533 12.84 -31.20 -2.67
N GLU A 534 12.64 -30.78 -3.92
CA GLU A 534 12.50 -31.67 -5.06
C GLU A 534 13.88 -32.19 -5.48
N PRO A 535 14.13 -33.50 -5.47
CA PRO A 535 15.44 -34.06 -5.79
C PRO A 535 15.72 -33.95 -7.30
N VAL A 536 16.95 -33.55 -7.64
CA VAL A 536 17.45 -33.42 -9.02
C VAL A 536 18.68 -34.31 -9.22
N ASN A 537 19.66 -34.22 -8.31
CA ASN A 537 20.91 -34.97 -8.32
C ASN A 537 21.77 -34.85 -9.60
N ALA A 538 21.72 -33.70 -10.28
CA ALA A 538 22.56 -33.43 -11.44
C ALA A 538 24.00 -33.10 -11.00
N ALA A 539 25.00 -33.78 -11.57
CA ALA A 539 26.41 -33.58 -11.26
C ALA A 539 27.12 -32.80 -12.36
N PHE A 540 27.96 -31.84 -11.96
CA PHE A 540 28.76 -31.01 -12.85
C PHE A 540 30.23 -31.44 -12.78
N ALA A 541 30.94 -31.30 -13.90
CA ALA A 541 32.34 -31.72 -14.07
C ALA A 541 33.32 -31.37 -12.93
N PRO A 542 33.25 -30.20 -12.25
CA PRO A 542 34.20 -29.87 -11.18
C PRO A 542 33.95 -30.63 -9.87
N GLY A 543 33.01 -31.57 -9.80
CA GLY A 543 32.71 -32.33 -8.58
C GLY A 543 31.69 -31.65 -7.66
N VAL A 544 30.76 -30.89 -8.24
CA VAL A 544 29.64 -30.28 -7.52
C VAL A 544 28.32 -30.84 -8.03
N ARG A 545 27.39 -31.12 -7.12
CA ARG A 545 26.08 -31.70 -7.42
C ARG A 545 24.97 -30.73 -7.02
N LEU A 546 24.01 -30.52 -7.91
CA LEU A 546 22.69 -29.98 -7.57
C LEU A 546 21.86 -31.13 -7.00
N VAL A 547 21.72 -31.18 -5.68
CA VAL A 547 20.97 -32.21 -4.97
C VAL A 547 19.48 -32.04 -5.20
N GLY A 548 18.98 -30.81 -5.13
CA GLY A 548 17.57 -30.51 -5.34
C GLY A 548 17.26 -29.02 -5.33
N PHE A 549 15.99 -28.67 -5.48
CA PHE A 549 15.52 -27.30 -5.41
C PHE A 549 14.13 -27.21 -4.79
N ARG A 550 13.73 -26.00 -4.40
CA ARG A 550 12.39 -25.67 -3.95
C ARG A 550 12.03 -24.28 -4.46
N VAL A 551 10.79 -24.12 -4.91
CA VAL A 551 10.22 -22.84 -5.29
C VAL A 551 9.05 -22.55 -4.38
N GLU A 552 9.08 -21.40 -3.73
CA GLU A 552 8.02 -20.93 -2.85
C GLU A 552 7.47 -19.58 -3.34
N PRO A 553 6.17 -19.30 -3.14
CA PRO A 553 5.65 -17.95 -3.34
C PRO A 553 6.48 -16.94 -2.54
N GLY A 554 6.78 -15.79 -3.12
CA GLY A 554 7.40 -14.69 -2.40
C GLY A 554 6.51 -14.21 -1.24
N PRO A 555 7.12 -13.58 -0.21
CA PRO A 555 6.40 -13.16 1.00
C PRO A 555 5.39 -12.02 0.75
N VAL A 556 5.40 -11.41 -0.44
CA VAL A 556 4.50 -10.32 -0.80
C VAL A 556 3.13 -10.90 -1.14
N VAL A 557 2.18 -10.77 -0.21
CA VAL A 557 0.78 -11.20 -0.39
C VAL A 557 0.12 -10.46 -1.56
N TRP A 558 0.47 -9.18 -1.76
CA TRP A 558 -0.04 -8.28 -2.80
C TRP A 558 1.08 -7.38 -3.35
N GLY A 559 1.41 -7.47 -4.65
CA GLY A 559 2.52 -6.73 -5.25
C GLY A 559 2.69 -6.94 -6.77
N PRO A 560 3.49 -6.09 -7.46
CA PRO A 560 3.47 -5.92 -8.92
C PRO A 560 4.01 -7.10 -9.73
N ASP A 561 5.02 -7.80 -9.20
CA ASP A 561 5.60 -8.98 -9.82
C ASP A 561 5.51 -10.12 -8.81
N PRO A 562 4.88 -11.26 -9.14
CA PRO A 562 4.97 -12.43 -8.29
C PRO A 562 6.44 -12.81 -8.22
N ALA A 563 7.09 -12.43 -7.13
CA ALA A 563 8.40 -12.91 -6.82
C ALA A 563 8.25 -14.36 -6.37
N VAL A 564 9.14 -15.22 -6.81
CA VAL A 564 9.31 -16.54 -6.19
C VAL A 564 10.61 -16.56 -5.42
N ARG A 565 10.61 -17.25 -4.29
CA ARG A 565 11.84 -17.61 -3.61
C ARG A 565 12.31 -18.92 -4.22
N LEU A 566 13.43 -18.86 -4.95
CA LEU A 566 14.14 -20.05 -5.40
C LEU A 566 15.17 -20.42 -4.36
N THR A 567 15.11 -21.66 -3.89
CA THR A 567 16.14 -22.28 -3.06
C THR A 567 16.72 -23.45 -3.83
N THR A 568 18.04 -23.50 -4.00
CA THR A 568 18.74 -24.64 -4.58
C THR A 568 19.68 -25.26 -3.55
N PHE A 569 19.82 -26.57 -3.58
CA PHE A 569 20.58 -27.35 -2.60
C PHE A 569 21.74 -28.03 -3.31
N TRP A 570 22.94 -27.80 -2.81
CA TRP A 570 24.19 -28.17 -3.47
C TRP A 570 25.10 -28.96 -2.55
N GLN A 571 25.94 -29.80 -3.13
CA GLN A 571 26.93 -30.57 -2.40
C GLN A 571 28.21 -30.64 -3.22
N ALA A 572 29.36 -30.41 -2.57
CA ALA A 572 30.66 -30.72 -3.14
C ALA A 572 30.97 -32.21 -2.88
N ASP A 573 31.16 -32.98 -3.93
CA ASP A 573 31.53 -34.41 -3.86
C ASP A 573 33.02 -34.58 -3.59
N THR A 574 33.82 -33.60 -4.00
CA THR A 574 35.26 -33.52 -3.78
C THR A 574 35.66 -32.10 -3.40
N PRO A 575 36.83 -31.89 -2.77
CA PRO A 575 37.33 -30.55 -2.48
C PRO A 575 37.49 -29.70 -3.75
N LEU A 576 36.84 -28.55 -3.78
CA LEU A 576 36.87 -27.61 -4.91
C LEU A 576 38.07 -26.66 -4.79
N ARG A 577 38.89 -26.56 -5.84
CA ARG A 577 40.13 -25.74 -5.82
C ARG A 577 39.94 -24.29 -6.22
N GLN A 578 38.77 -23.95 -6.75
CA GLN A 578 38.45 -22.64 -7.28
C GLN A 578 37.00 -22.31 -6.97
N ASP A 579 36.71 -21.02 -6.93
CA ASP A 579 35.36 -20.53 -6.68
C ASP A 579 34.54 -20.58 -7.96
N LEU A 580 33.43 -21.28 -7.87
CA LEU A 580 32.46 -21.46 -8.94
C LEU A 580 31.33 -20.44 -8.76
N ARG A 581 30.63 -20.17 -9.86
CA ARG A 581 29.38 -19.44 -9.89
C ARG A 581 28.24 -20.41 -10.12
N ILE A 582 27.20 -20.27 -9.31
CA ILE A 582 25.91 -20.89 -9.55
C ILE A 582 25.06 -19.81 -10.23
N VAL A 583 24.67 -20.05 -11.47
CA VAL A 583 23.97 -19.05 -12.26
C VAL A 583 22.53 -19.49 -12.45
N PHE A 584 21.60 -18.71 -11.89
CA PHE A 584 20.18 -18.87 -12.18
C PHE A 584 19.86 -18.11 -13.47
N ARG A 585 19.37 -18.84 -14.46
CA ARG A 585 19.06 -18.33 -15.79
C ARG A 585 17.55 -18.37 -16.01
N LEU A 586 16.98 -17.23 -16.34
CA LEU A 586 15.60 -17.10 -16.76
C LEU A 586 15.55 -17.06 -18.29
N THR A 587 14.75 -17.92 -18.90
CA THR A 587 14.50 -17.89 -20.35
C THR A 587 13.02 -17.80 -20.66
N THR A 588 12.69 -17.27 -21.83
CA THR A 588 11.34 -17.38 -22.40
C THR A 588 11.06 -18.82 -22.87
N ALA A 589 9.81 -19.10 -23.24
CA ALA A 589 9.39 -20.40 -23.77
C ALA A 589 10.08 -20.79 -25.09
N ASP A 590 10.48 -19.81 -25.90
CA ASP A 590 11.26 -19.97 -27.15
C ASP A 590 12.78 -20.05 -26.92
N GLY A 591 13.25 -20.02 -25.67
CA GLY A 591 14.65 -20.23 -25.30
C GLY A 591 15.53 -18.98 -25.27
N ARG A 592 14.98 -17.78 -25.50
CA ARG A 592 15.72 -16.52 -25.37
C ARG A 592 16.05 -16.25 -23.90
N VAL A 593 17.31 -15.95 -23.62
CA VAL A 593 17.75 -15.58 -22.26
C VAL A 593 17.18 -14.20 -21.90
N LEU A 594 16.47 -14.15 -20.78
CA LEU A 594 15.94 -12.93 -20.18
C LEU A 594 16.95 -12.32 -19.22
N GLU A 595 17.50 -13.16 -18.34
CA GLU A 595 18.39 -12.72 -17.26
C GLU A 595 19.26 -13.87 -16.77
N ASP A 596 20.53 -13.57 -16.47
CA ASP A 596 21.43 -14.43 -15.72
C ASP A 596 21.75 -13.79 -14.37
N ARG A 597 21.60 -14.55 -13.29
CA ARG A 597 21.86 -14.13 -11.91
C ARG A 597 22.98 -14.98 -11.32
N PRO A 598 24.23 -14.50 -11.35
CA PRO A 598 25.39 -15.27 -10.91
C PRO A 598 25.84 -14.97 -9.47
N TYR A 599 25.19 -14.02 -8.79
CA TYR A 599 25.62 -13.49 -7.50
C TYR A 599 24.55 -13.73 -6.44
N GLN A 600 24.72 -14.80 -5.65
CA GLN A 600 23.88 -15.09 -4.49
C GLN A 600 24.70 -14.91 -3.22
N ALA A 601 24.05 -14.48 -2.14
CA ALA A 601 24.72 -14.23 -0.87
C ALA A 601 25.49 -15.45 -0.37
N ALA A 602 24.91 -16.64 -0.46
CA ALA A 602 25.54 -17.88 -0.01
C ALA A 602 26.91 -18.12 -0.70
N THR A 603 26.99 -17.99 -2.03
CA THR A 603 28.23 -18.24 -2.80
C THR A 603 29.22 -17.09 -2.73
N LEU A 604 28.78 -15.87 -2.42
CA LEU A 604 29.65 -14.71 -2.20
C LEU A 604 30.34 -14.77 -0.83
N TRP A 605 29.60 -15.09 0.23
CA TRP A 605 30.11 -15.12 1.60
C TRP A 605 30.75 -16.46 1.99
N LEU A 606 30.19 -17.57 1.50
CA LEU A 606 30.74 -18.92 1.65
C LEU A 606 31.15 -19.45 0.26
N PRO A 607 32.31 -19.02 -0.28
CA PRO A 607 32.76 -19.40 -1.61
C PRO A 607 32.90 -20.92 -1.75
N THR A 608 32.68 -21.45 -2.96
CA THR A 608 32.58 -22.90 -3.17
C THR A 608 33.85 -23.67 -2.81
N SER A 609 35.03 -23.04 -2.87
CA SER A 609 36.29 -23.66 -2.42
C SER A 609 36.33 -23.93 -0.90
N ARG A 610 35.48 -23.26 -0.11
CA ARG A 610 35.33 -23.46 1.34
C ARG A 610 34.22 -24.44 1.69
N TRP A 611 33.50 -25.00 0.72
CA TRP A 611 32.40 -25.92 1.01
C TRP A 611 32.93 -27.24 1.57
N PRO A 612 32.50 -27.67 2.77
CA PRO A 612 32.90 -28.97 3.29
C PRO A 612 32.32 -30.08 2.42
N THR A 613 33.15 -31.06 2.06
CA THR A 613 32.72 -32.20 1.25
C THR A 613 31.56 -32.92 1.92
N GLY A 614 30.54 -33.26 1.15
CA GLY A 614 29.36 -33.96 1.64
C GLY A 614 28.35 -33.09 2.40
N THR A 615 28.67 -31.82 2.70
CA THR A 615 27.72 -30.91 3.37
C THR A 615 26.74 -30.31 2.36
N LEU A 616 25.48 -30.22 2.76
CA LEU A 616 24.42 -29.65 1.94
C LEU A 616 24.39 -28.13 2.12
N ILE A 617 24.67 -27.40 1.04
CA ILE A 617 24.70 -25.95 0.99
C ILE A 617 23.43 -25.44 0.31
N LYS A 618 22.80 -24.47 0.93
CA LYS A 618 21.59 -23.80 0.45
C LYS A 618 21.96 -22.49 -0.23
N VAL A 619 21.50 -22.32 -1.47
CA VAL A 619 21.69 -21.10 -2.26
C VAL A 619 20.32 -20.55 -2.64
N GLU A 620 19.97 -19.40 -2.07
CA GLU A 620 18.68 -18.74 -2.24
C GLU A 620 18.78 -17.49 -3.13
N ASP A 621 17.74 -17.23 -3.91
CA ASP A 621 17.53 -15.98 -4.63
C ASP A 621 16.03 -15.67 -4.78
N ARG A 622 15.69 -14.39 -4.98
CA ARG A 622 14.32 -13.92 -5.19
C ARG A 622 14.17 -13.48 -6.64
N LEU A 623 13.30 -14.19 -7.36
CA LEU A 623 13.14 -14.04 -8.80
C LEU A 623 11.79 -13.38 -9.10
N GLY A 624 11.82 -12.16 -9.63
CA GLY A 624 10.65 -11.50 -10.21
C GLY A 624 10.70 -11.58 -11.73
N PHE A 625 9.55 -11.76 -12.37
CA PHE A 625 9.47 -11.83 -13.84
C PHE A 625 8.17 -11.20 -14.35
N LYS A 626 8.29 -10.52 -15.50
CA LYS A 626 7.16 -9.82 -16.15
C LYS A 626 6.44 -10.66 -17.19
N GLU A 627 7.15 -11.61 -17.80
CA GLU A 627 6.62 -12.48 -18.84
C GLU A 627 5.50 -13.38 -18.29
N PRO A 628 4.51 -13.78 -19.11
CA PRO A 628 3.45 -14.70 -18.69
C PRO A 628 3.99 -16.07 -18.25
N GLU A 629 5.09 -16.50 -18.86
CA GLU A 629 5.75 -17.77 -18.58
C GLU A 629 7.27 -17.58 -18.71
N VAL A 630 8.02 -18.08 -17.72
CA VAL A 630 9.49 -18.14 -17.75
C VAL A 630 9.96 -19.52 -17.35
N ARG A 631 11.00 -20.01 -18.03
CA ARG A 631 11.69 -21.25 -17.65
C ARG A 631 12.87 -20.91 -16.77
N LEU A 632 12.95 -21.58 -15.63
CA LEU A 632 14.03 -21.44 -14.68
C LEU A 632 15.07 -22.53 -14.95
N LYS A 633 16.29 -22.09 -15.20
CA LYS A 633 17.44 -22.96 -15.48
C LYS A 633 18.60 -22.64 -14.55
N VAL A 634 19.51 -23.59 -14.41
CA VAL A 634 20.73 -23.40 -13.63
C VAL A 634 21.94 -24.01 -14.33
N PHE A 635 23.06 -23.30 -14.27
CA PHE A 635 24.35 -23.84 -14.68
C PHE A 635 25.44 -23.43 -13.69
N VAL A 636 26.52 -24.19 -13.70
CA VAL A 636 27.71 -23.93 -12.89
C VAL A 636 28.83 -23.50 -13.83
N GLY A 637 29.57 -22.47 -13.47
CA GLY A 637 30.71 -22.02 -14.27
C GLY A 637 31.82 -21.39 -13.46
N TYR A 638 32.99 -21.25 -14.08
CA TYR A 638 34.11 -20.50 -13.53
C TYR A 638 34.05 -19.05 -14.02
N GLN A 639 34.40 -18.12 -13.14
CA GLN A 639 34.49 -16.70 -13.50
C GLN A 639 35.88 -16.18 -13.14
N ALA A 640 36.65 -15.80 -14.16
CA ALA A 640 38.04 -15.33 -13.96
C ALA A 640 38.15 -14.04 -13.13
N GLY A 641 37.06 -13.28 -13.03
CA GLY A 641 36.96 -12.08 -12.21
C GLY A 641 35.57 -11.46 -12.30
N PHE A 642 35.22 -10.60 -11.34
CA PHE A 642 33.90 -9.98 -11.31
C PHE A 642 33.57 -9.25 -12.63
N GLY A 643 32.34 -9.44 -13.14
CA GLY A 643 31.89 -8.87 -14.41
C GLY A 643 32.49 -9.49 -15.68
N ARG A 644 33.41 -10.45 -15.55
CA ARG A 644 33.89 -11.25 -16.71
C ARG A 644 32.87 -12.33 -17.08
N PRO A 645 32.90 -12.82 -18.33
CA PRO A 645 32.10 -13.97 -18.74
C PRO A 645 32.31 -15.17 -17.82
N ILE A 646 31.26 -15.98 -17.69
CA ILE A 646 31.26 -17.20 -16.88
C ILE A 646 31.39 -18.38 -17.84
N ASP A 647 32.47 -19.14 -17.71
CA ASP A 647 32.74 -20.32 -18.53
C ASP A 647 32.01 -21.53 -17.93
N PRO A 648 30.98 -22.08 -18.61
CA PRO A 648 30.13 -23.11 -18.03
C PRO A 648 30.82 -24.49 -18.01
N TYR A 649 30.55 -25.26 -16.95
CA TYR A 649 30.95 -26.65 -16.82
C TYR A 649 29.92 -27.61 -17.42
N ARG A 650 30.40 -28.73 -17.96
CA ARG A 650 29.53 -29.79 -18.46
C ARG A 650 28.79 -30.48 -17.32
N VAL A 651 27.53 -30.85 -17.58
CA VAL A 651 26.78 -31.80 -16.76
C VAL A 651 27.30 -33.20 -17.08
N ILE A 652 27.82 -33.90 -16.08
CA ILE A 652 28.43 -35.23 -16.22
C ILE A 652 27.49 -36.37 -15.81
N ALA A 653 26.47 -36.07 -15.01
CA ALA A 653 25.40 -37.00 -14.69
C ALA A 653 24.08 -36.23 -14.52
N ASN A 654 23.01 -36.79 -15.06
CA ASN A 654 21.65 -36.31 -14.84
C ASN A 654 20.73 -37.54 -14.73
N PRO A 655 20.30 -37.91 -13.50
CA PRO A 655 19.58 -39.16 -13.29
C PRO A 655 18.13 -39.13 -13.80
N ASP A 656 17.57 -37.95 -14.07
CA ASP A 656 16.20 -37.78 -14.56
C ASP A 656 16.14 -36.73 -15.70
N PRO A 657 16.63 -37.08 -16.91
CA PRO A 657 16.72 -36.15 -18.04
C PRO A 657 15.37 -35.79 -18.65
N ASP A 658 14.34 -36.62 -18.44
CA ASP A 658 12.98 -36.34 -18.92
C ASP A 658 12.33 -35.23 -18.08
N ARG A 659 12.57 -35.22 -16.77
CA ARG A 659 12.06 -34.19 -15.86
C ARG A 659 12.94 -32.94 -15.82
N PHE A 660 14.26 -33.10 -15.86
CA PHE A 660 15.22 -32.00 -15.75
C PHE A 660 16.14 -31.98 -16.97
N PRO A 661 15.66 -31.54 -18.15
CA PRO A 661 16.43 -31.61 -19.38
C PRO A 661 17.69 -30.73 -19.31
N VAL A 662 18.76 -31.19 -19.98
CA VAL A 662 20.03 -30.47 -20.07
C VAL A 662 20.15 -29.82 -21.44
N SER A 663 20.15 -28.49 -21.49
CA SER A 663 20.43 -27.73 -22.71
C SER A 663 21.92 -27.47 -22.89
N ASP A 664 22.41 -27.61 -24.13
CA ASP A 664 23.79 -27.35 -24.55
C ASP A 664 24.87 -28.11 -23.75
N GLY A 665 24.49 -29.21 -23.10
CA GLY A 665 25.35 -30.06 -22.27
C GLY A 665 25.83 -29.42 -20.96
N THR A 666 25.33 -28.23 -20.59
CA THR A 666 25.86 -27.43 -19.47
C THR A 666 24.79 -26.88 -18.52
N THR A 667 23.54 -26.77 -18.97
CA THR A 667 22.49 -26.05 -18.25
C THR A 667 21.33 -26.99 -17.95
N VAL A 668 20.93 -27.10 -16.68
CA VAL A 668 19.81 -27.93 -16.22
C VAL A 668 18.55 -27.07 -16.13
N GLU A 669 17.45 -27.48 -16.76
CA GLU A 669 16.13 -26.85 -16.60
C GLU A 669 15.44 -27.41 -15.35
N LEU A 670 15.01 -26.53 -14.44
CA LEU A 670 14.43 -26.92 -13.15
C LEU A 670 12.90 -26.98 -13.21
N THR A 671 12.28 -25.89 -13.67
CA THR A 671 10.83 -25.77 -13.71
C THR A 671 10.40 -24.59 -14.60
N THR A 672 9.10 -24.52 -14.87
CA THR A 672 8.47 -23.41 -15.58
C THR A 672 7.57 -22.64 -14.61
N LEU A 673 7.80 -21.33 -14.51
CA LEU A 673 7.02 -20.42 -13.69
C LEU A 673 6.00 -19.70 -14.58
N ARG A 674 4.75 -19.61 -14.11
CA ARG A 674 3.67 -18.90 -14.80
C ARG A 674 3.15 -17.75 -13.96
N ARG A 675 2.86 -16.63 -14.61
CA ARG A 675 2.30 -15.43 -13.99
C ARG A 675 0.76 -15.52 -14.01
N GLY A 676 0.15 -15.73 -12.86
CA GLY A 676 -1.29 -15.90 -12.66
C GLY A 676 -1.57 -16.94 -11.59
#